data_AF-A0A093Y862-F1
#
_entry.id   AF-A0A093Y862-F1
#
_cell.length_a   1.000
_cell.length_b   1.000
_cell.length_c   1.000
_cell.angle_alpha   90.00
_cell.angle_beta   90.00
_cell.angle_gamma   90.00
#
_symmetry.space_group_name_H-M   'P 1'
#
loop_
_entity.id
_entity.type
_entity.pdbx_description
1 polymer ?
#
loop_
_entity_poly.entity_id
_entity_poly.type
_entity_poly.pdbx_seq_one_letter_code
_entity_poly.pdbx_strand_id
1 'polypeptide(L)'
;MRPISVTRLPVRAGCNAFSVLIGVRATASRSSVSVYLGRRRIATDAAPSSFPQPSKAPPIVEIGGKKYKTDEWHNVPSTINTAVGRQLHLQKDHPISITRQIIESVFPAPVYKYHNNLFPVVTTHQNFDSLEFPQDHPGRSKTDTYYVNKDTVLRTHTSAHQADTYRLNESEGFLISADVYRRDAIDRSHYPIFHQMEGARMWDRTKVPGGDIAKAVWEDFEKLPKHDMKVEDPNPPHHAERNPLQAPHTAAEAEAIGAHLKRSLELMVAEIFARARAASGADAVSAEPLRIRWIEAYFPFTSPSWELEVFWQGDWLEVLGSGVINQKIFTNAGMPDQLGWAFGIGLERIAMLLFEIPDIRLFWSRDERFLGQFTGVSDDLTRMKRFVPFSKHPACYKDVAFWLRSTSSAAGGGTRMNSQDFHENDIMEVLRDIAGDAVEDVKAIDEFTHPKTGRKSLCYRINYRSLERTLTNDEANRYHDRVREELVSRFGVELRSAAARTAPKPFLAGSLIRSSQNVAQSPRLALSARCYATNGDAAKETEEAAASTEDAVAKDLEAKKKEIVDLKDKYLRSVADYRNLQERTKREIQSAKDFAIQKFAKDLVESVDNLDRALTMVPEEKLTPVEKNEHVNDLISLYDGLKMTEGIMMQTLLKHGLERINPAVEEKFDPNSMEAMFMSPMAGKEDNTVLLTQRKGWKLNGRTMRAAQVGVVRNN
;
A
#
# COMPACT_ATOMS: atom_id res chain seq x y z
N MET A 1 -35.18 -7.62 60.80
CA MET A 1 -35.11 -6.57 61.84
C MET A 1 -33.78 -5.84 61.71
N ARG A 2 -33.87 -4.51 61.82
CA ARG A 2 -32.92 -3.38 61.75
C ARG A 2 -31.38 -3.55 61.67
N PRO A 3 -30.69 -2.54 61.05
CA PRO A 3 -29.32 -2.60 60.53
C PRO A 3 -28.30 -1.89 61.44
N ILE A 4 -26.99 -2.06 61.20
CA ILE A 4 -25.95 -1.24 61.83
C ILE A 4 -24.94 -0.72 60.80
N SER A 5 -24.65 0.56 61.01
CA SER A 5 -23.98 1.57 60.20
C SER A 5 -22.45 1.51 60.20
N VAL A 6 -21.93 2.08 59.11
CA VAL A 6 -20.61 2.63 58.81
C VAL A 6 -19.95 3.42 59.97
N THR A 7 -18.63 3.26 60.12
CA THR A 7 -17.72 4.24 60.76
C THR A 7 -16.41 4.37 59.97
N ARG A 8 -16.05 5.61 59.62
CA ARG A 8 -14.80 6.08 58.99
C ARG A 8 -13.71 6.28 60.03
N LEU A 9 -12.43 6.13 59.65
CA LEU A 9 -11.23 6.80 60.22
C LEU A 9 -10.06 6.71 59.18
N PRO A 10 -8.98 7.52 59.26
CA PRO A 10 -8.69 8.51 58.21
C PRO A 10 -7.35 8.35 57.47
N VAL A 11 -7.28 9.13 56.39
CA VAL A 11 -6.15 9.42 55.49
C VAL A 11 -4.98 10.09 56.22
N ARG A 12 -3.75 9.60 55.99
CA ARG A 12 -2.50 10.31 56.27
C ARG A 12 -2.00 10.98 54.99
N ALA A 13 -1.97 12.32 55.00
CA ALA A 13 -1.24 13.14 54.04
C ALA A 13 0.10 13.55 54.65
N GLY A 14 1.16 13.57 53.83
CA GLY A 14 2.47 14.10 54.17
C GLY A 14 3.07 14.80 52.95
N CYS A 15 2.87 16.12 52.90
CA CYS A 15 3.67 17.04 52.08
C CYS A 15 4.98 17.35 52.81
N ASN A 16 6.08 17.52 52.08
CA ASN A 16 6.97 18.67 52.28
C ASN A 16 7.93 18.87 51.10
N ALA A 17 8.05 20.15 50.73
CA ALA A 17 8.92 20.74 49.72
C ALA A 17 10.25 21.23 50.34
N PHE A 18 11.00 22.02 49.55
CA PHE A 18 12.25 22.77 49.81
C PHE A 18 13.55 22.06 49.39
N SER A 19 14.56 22.68 48.77
CA SER A 19 14.72 24.05 48.25
C SER A 19 16.07 24.20 47.53
N VAL A 20 16.09 25.12 46.57
CA VAL A 20 17.26 25.75 45.94
C VAL A 20 18.09 26.52 46.98
N LEU A 21 19.42 26.43 46.91
CA LEU A 21 20.34 27.25 47.69
C LEU A 21 21.41 27.87 46.78
N ILE A 22 21.29 29.19 46.61
CA ILE A 22 22.28 30.09 46.03
C ILE A 22 23.21 30.53 47.16
N GLY A 23 24.53 30.49 46.93
CA GLY A 23 25.52 31.02 47.85
C GLY A 23 26.61 31.78 47.11
N VAL A 24 26.60 33.11 47.23
CA VAL A 24 27.70 34.01 46.84
C VAL A 24 28.49 34.36 48.10
N ARG A 25 29.81 34.23 48.07
CA ARG A 25 30.72 35.02 48.93
C ARG A 25 32.10 35.12 48.28
N ALA A 26 32.57 36.36 48.15
CA ALA A 26 33.89 36.75 47.70
C ALA A 26 34.77 37.12 48.91
N THR A 27 36.08 36.86 48.84
CA THR A 27 37.17 37.71 49.37
C THR A 27 38.51 37.32 48.75
N ALA A 28 39.38 38.31 48.58
CA ALA A 28 40.59 38.35 47.76
C ALA A 28 41.89 38.10 48.54
N SER A 29 43.01 37.78 47.85
CA SER A 29 44.28 38.53 47.93
C SER A 29 45.48 37.83 47.22
N ARG A 30 46.04 38.56 46.23
CA ARG A 30 47.46 38.75 45.79
C ARG A 30 48.37 37.51 45.59
N SER A 31 48.97 37.30 44.42
CA SER A 31 50.11 38.10 43.93
C SER A 31 50.35 37.98 42.41
N SER A 32 50.70 39.09 41.75
CA SER A 32 51.25 39.24 40.38
C SER A 32 52.80 39.17 40.42
N VAL A 33 53.54 38.73 39.39
CA VAL A 33 54.15 39.50 38.28
C VAL A 33 54.84 38.49 37.32
N SER A 34 54.44 38.39 36.04
CA SER A 34 55.05 38.92 34.76
C SER A 34 56.37 38.26 34.31
N VAL A 35 56.72 37.93 33.05
CA VAL A 35 56.15 37.78 31.69
C VAL A 35 57.26 37.08 30.88
N TYR A 36 56.94 36.15 29.97
CA TYR A 36 57.74 35.93 28.75
C TYR A 36 56.83 35.53 27.58
N LEU A 37 56.92 36.30 26.50
CA LEU A 37 56.20 36.09 25.23
C LEU A 37 56.67 34.81 24.53
N GLY A 38 55.73 33.96 24.09
CA GLY A 38 56.00 32.85 23.18
C GLY A 38 54.77 32.50 22.35
N ARG A 39 54.83 32.76 21.04
CA ARG A 39 53.80 32.46 20.01
C ARG A 39 53.15 31.08 20.21
N ARG A 40 51.83 31.02 20.41
CA ARG A 40 51.06 29.77 20.27
C ARG A 40 50.68 29.55 18.81
N ARG A 41 51.27 28.50 18.21
CA ARG A 41 50.70 27.78 17.07
C ARG A 41 49.46 27.04 17.54
N ILE A 42 48.37 27.15 16.78
CA ILE A 42 47.20 26.27 16.92
C ILE A 42 47.62 24.91 16.34
N ALA A 43 47.75 23.90 17.20
CA ALA A 43 47.96 22.53 16.79
C ALA A 43 46.61 21.90 16.47
N THR A 44 46.45 21.50 15.22
CA THR A 44 45.47 20.53 14.74
C THR A 44 45.83 19.16 15.28
N ASP A 45 44.93 18.52 16.04
CA ASP A 45 44.76 17.07 16.07
C ASP A 45 43.56 16.68 16.96
N ALA A 46 42.49 16.25 16.32
CA ALA A 46 41.51 15.33 16.90
C ALA A 46 41.00 14.45 15.75
N ALA A 47 41.53 13.22 15.70
CA ALA A 47 41.11 12.20 14.76
C ALA A 47 39.59 11.91 14.92
N PRO A 48 38.88 11.57 13.83
CA PRO A 48 37.47 11.24 13.90
C PRO A 48 37.28 9.96 14.73
N SER A 49 36.47 10.08 15.78
CA SER A 49 36.04 8.97 16.62
C SER A 49 35.41 7.85 15.78
N SER A 50 35.85 6.64 16.02
CA SER A 50 35.36 5.38 15.46
C SER A 50 33.83 5.30 15.40
N PHE A 51 33.31 4.95 14.22
CA PHE A 51 31.90 4.68 13.95
C PHE A 51 31.30 3.66 14.93
N PRO A 52 30.07 3.85 15.43
CA PRO A 52 29.35 2.82 16.17
C PRO A 52 29.14 1.60 15.27
N GLN A 53 29.53 0.42 15.74
CA GLN A 53 29.14 -0.85 15.12
C GLN A 53 27.61 -1.00 15.17
N PRO A 54 26.97 -1.74 14.23
CA PRO A 54 25.55 -2.05 14.31
C PRO A 54 25.26 -2.65 15.70
N SER A 55 24.34 -2.03 16.45
CA SER A 55 24.06 -2.43 17.83
C SER A 55 23.61 -3.88 17.83
N LYS A 56 24.37 -4.77 18.49
CA LYS A 56 23.87 -6.11 18.81
C LYS A 56 22.51 -5.98 19.51
N ALA A 57 21.55 -6.80 19.11
CA ALA A 57 20.23 -6.83 19.73
C ALA A 57 20.37 -6.91 21.26
N PRO A 58 19.57 -6.14 22.02
CA PRO A 58 19.64 -6.17 23.47
C PRO A 58 19.33 -7.59 23.95
N PRO A 59 20.08 -8.17 24.90
CA PRO A 59 19.93 -9.58 25.29
C PRO A 59 18.53 -9.92 25.83
N ILE A 60 17.81 -8.91 26.29
CA ILE A 60 16.43 -9.00 26.75
C ILE A 60 15.66 -7.85 26.13
N VAL A 61 14.47 -8.14 25.61
CA VAL A 61 13.48 -7.14 25.18
C VAL A 61 12.24 -7.25 26.08
N GLU A 62 11.68 -6.11 26.44
CA GLU A 62 10.43 -6.04 27.20
C GLU A 62 9.30 -5.58 26.26
N ILE A 63 8.27 -6.42 26.12
CA ILE A 63 7.12 -6.18 25.25
C ILE A 63 5.85 -6.35 26.09
N GLY A 64 5.02 -5.31 26.17
CA GLY A 64 3.78 -5.32 26.94
C GLY A 64 3.96 -5.74 28.41
N GLY A 65 5.07 -5.33 29.04
CA GLY A 65 5.42 -5.66 30.44
C GLY A 65 5.99 -7.07 30.66
N LYS A 66 6.12 -7.89 29.60
CA LYS A 66 6.74 -9.22 29.67
C LYS A 66 8.15 -9.18 29.09
N LYS A 67 9.10 -9.87 29.73
CA LYS A 67 10.51 -9.92 29.33
C LYS A 67 10.80 -11.18 28.53
N TYR A 68 11.48 -11.02 27.40
CA TYR A 68 11.87 -12.09 26.49
C TYR A 68 13.37 -12.03 26.24
N LYS A 69 14.02 -13.21 26.21
CA LYS A 69 15.40 -13.30 25.72
C LYS A 69 15.39 -13.13 24.21
N THR A 70 16.32 -12.34 23.68
CA THR A 70 16.52 -12.19 22.24
C THR A 70 17.60 -13.15 21.75
N ASP A 71 17.61 -13.38 20.44
CA ASP A 71 18.63 -14.15 19.73
C ASP A 71 18.87 -13.54 18.34
N GLU A 72 19.53 -14.28 17.45
CA GLU A 72 19.79 -13.87 16.06
C GLU A 72 18.53 -13.71 15.19
N TRP A 73 17.36 -14.14 15.67
CA TRP A 73 16.08 -13.94 14.98
C TRP A 73 15.39 -12.64 15.35
N HIS A 74 15.78 -12.03 16.46
CA HIS A 74 15.17 -10.79 16.93
C HIS A 74 15.24 -9.67 15.89
N ASN A 75 14.08 -9.18 15.45
CA ASN A 75 13.97 -8.09 14.47
C ASN A 75 12.85 -7.09 14.83
N VAL A 76 12.33 -7.09 16.07
CA VAL A 76 11.25 -6.17 16.48
C VAL A 76 11.81 -4.76 16.73
N PRO A 77 11.37 -3.75 15.97
CA PRO A 77 11.79 -2.37 16.18
C PRO A 77 11.16 -1.74 17.42
N SER A 78 11.80 -0.69 17.96
CA SER A 78 11.30 0.03 19.14
C SER A 78 9.99 0.76 18.87
N THR A 79 9.77 1.22 17.63
CA THR A 79 8.54 1.85 17.16
C THR A 79 7.35 0.89 17.29
N ILE A 80 7.51 -0.34 16.81
CA ILE A 80 6.51 -1.41 16.95
C ILE A 80 6.27 -1.75 18.42
N ASN A 81 7.34 -1.92 19.21
CA ASN A 81 7.21 -2.22 20.63
C ASN A 81 6.43 -1.14 21.40
N THR A 82 6.61 0.14 21.05
CA THR A 82 5.90 1.26 21.68
C THR A 82 4.41 1.29 21.30
N ALA A 83 4.06 0.75 20.13
CA ALA A 83 2.67 0.66 19.66
C ALA A 83 1.92 -0.55 20.23
N VAL A 84 2.63 -1.60 20.69
CA VAL A 84 2.05 -2.73 21.40
C VAL A 84 1.26 -2.23 22.61
N GLY A 85 -0.01 -2.62 22.70
CA GLY A 85 -0.91 -2.19 23.77
C GLY A 85 -1.79 -0.99 23.44
N ARG A 86 -1.67 -0.38 22.25
CA ARG A 86 -2.63 0.64 21.81
C ARG A 86 -4.05 0.10 21.65
N GLN A 87 -4.20 -1.15 21.20
CA GLN A 87 -5.49 -1.89 21.11
C GLN A 87 -6.63 -1.04 20.52
N LEU A 88 -6.45 -0.53 19.29
CA LEU A 88 -7.40 0.41 18.68
C LEU A 88 -8.81 -0.18 18.53
N HIS A 89 -8.90 -1.50 18.37
CA HIS A 89 -10.15 -2.27 18.31
C HIS A 89 -10.95 -2.25 19.62
N LEU A 90 -10.36 -1.83 20.73
CA LEU A 90 -11.02 -1.67 22.04
C LEU A 90 -11.27 -0.21 22.41
N GLN A 91 -10.66 0.75 21.70
CA GLN A 91 -10.82 2.17 22.01
C GLN A 91 -12.24 2.61 21.65
N LYS A 92 -12.97 3.17 22.64
CA LYS A 92 -14.33 3.67 22.42
C LYS A 92 -14.32 4.71 21.29
N ASP A 93 -15.33 4.62 20.42
CA ASP A 93 -15.53 5.53 19.28
C ASP A 93 -14.42 5.52 18.22
N HIS A 94 -13.41 4.67 18.36
CA HIS A 94 -12.42 4.49 17.31
C HIS A 94 -13.05 3.74 16.12
N PRO A 95 -12.81 4.15 14.85
CA PRO A 95 -13.36 3.49 13.67
C PRO A 95 -13.19 1.97 13.66
N ILE A 96 -12.01 1.47 14.05
CA ILE A 96 -11.72 0.04 14.15
C ILE A 96 -12.58 -0.66 15.21
N SER A 97 -12.81 -0.02 16.35
CA SER A 97 -13.70 -0.55 17.40
C SER A 97 -15.17 -0.52 16.97
N ILE A 98 -15.59 0.50 16.24
CA ILE A 98 -16.94 0.60 15.67
C ILE A 98 -17.14 -0.54 14.64
N THR A 99 -16.17 -0.74 13.75
CA THR A 99 -16.20 -1.86 12.78
C THR A 99 -16.27 -3.22 13.47
N ARG A 100 -15.48 -3.43 14.53
CA ARG A 100 -15.56 -4.62 15.39
C ARG A 100 -16.99 -4.84 15.92
N GLN A 101 -17.60 -3.81 16.49
CA GLN A 101 -18.96 -3.88 17.05
C GLN A 101 -20.03 -4.19 15.99
N ILE A 102 -19.89 -3.63 14.78
CA ILE A 102 -20.79 -3.93 13.66
C ILE A 102 -20.71 -5.42 13.30
N ILE A 103 -19.50 -5.98 13.21
CA ILE A 103 -19.34 -7.41 12.91
C ILE A 103 -19.89 -8.27 14.06
N GLU A 104 -19.55 -7.95 15.31
CA GLU A 104 -20.08 -8.64 16.50
C GLU A 104 -21.62 -8.63 16.55
N SER A 105 -22.29 -7.61 16.00
CA SER A 105 -23.75 -7.56 15.96
C SER A 105 -24.41 -8.64 15.08
N VAL A 106 -23.66 -9.17 14.11
CA VAL A 106 -24.12 -10.25 13.20
C VAL A 106 -23.85 -11.63 13.79
N PHE A 107 -22.95 -11.73 14.76
CA PHE A 107 -22.57 -12.96 15.44
C PHE A 107 -22.83 -12.85 16.95
N PRO A 108 -24.10 -12.79 17.40
CA PRO A 108 -24.43 -12.45 18.77
C PRO A 108 -24.10 -13.54 19.80
N ALA A 109 -23.82 -13.12 21.03
CA ALA A 109 -23.83 -13.96 22.21
C ALA A 109 -25.25 -14.51 22.52
N PRO A 110 -25.40 -15.69 23.15
CA PRO A 110 -24.33 -16.53 23.72
C PRO A 110 -23.71 -17.54 22.73
N VAL A 111 -24.20 -17.61 21.49
CA VAL A 111 -23.69 -18.56 20.48
C VAL A 111 -22.20 -18.29 20.21
N TYR A 112 -21.85 -17.02 20.04
CA TYR A 112 -20.47 -16.58 19.84
C TYR A 112 -19.91 -15.93 21.11
N LYS A 113 -18.76 -16.44 21.58
CA LYS A 113 -17.97 -15.81 22.64
C LYS A 113 -16.91 -14.87 22.04
N TYR A 114 -16.72 -13.70 22.65
CA TYR A 114 -15.78 -12.69 22.13
C TYR A 114 -14.46 -12.68 22.92
N HIS A 115 -13.34 -12.81 22.22
CA HIS A 115 -11.99 -12.83 22.78
C HIS A 115 -11.17 -11.64 22.23
N ASN A 116 -11.28 -10.48 22.88
CA ASN A 116 -10.71 -9.24 22.34
C ASN A 116 -9.41 -8.77 23.04
N ASN A 117 -8.97 -9.50 24.07
CA ASN A 117 -7.88 -9.11 24.97
C ASN A 117 -6.66 -10.06 24.91
N LEU A 118 -6.53 -10.86 23.84
CA LEU A 118 -5.43 -11.83 23.72
C LEU A 118 -4.10 -11.11 23.50
N PHE A 119 -3.06 -11.57 24.20
CA PHE A 119 -1.73 -10.97 24.15
C PHE A 119 -1.04 -11.22 22.78
N PRO A 120 -0.37 -10.21 22.17
CA PRO A 120 0.13 -10.30 20.79
C PRO A 120 1.37 -11.16 20.59
N VAL A 121 2.18 -11.38 21.62
CA VAL A 121 3.33 -12.30 21.52
C VAL A 121 2.84 -13.73 21.67
N VAL A 122 3.10 -14.54 20.64
CA VAL A 122 2.74 -15.95 20.55
C VAL A 122 3.97 -16.78 20.20
N THR A 123 3.89 -18.09 20.42
CA THR A 123 4.92 -19.03 19.95
C THR A 123 4.84 -19.18 18.43
N THR A 124 5.96 -19.55 17.80
CA THR A 124 5.97 -19.96 16.38
C THR A 124 5.04 -21.14 16.12
N HIS A 125 4.88 -22.02 17.11
CA HIS A 125 3.91 -23.11 17.06
C HIS A 125 2.47 -22.61 16.95
N GLN A 126 2.05 -21.69 17.83
CA GLN A 126 0.72 -21.09 17.76
C GLN A 126 0.48 -20.39 16.43
N ASN A 127 1.44 -19.57 15.99
CA ASN A 127 1.26 -18.76 14.79
C ASN A 127 1.34 -19.56 13.47
N PHE A 128 2.05 -20.69 13.44
CA PHE A 128 2.30 -21.40 12.19
C PHE A 128 2.06 -22.91 12.27
N ASP A 129 2.73 -23.62 13.18
CA ASP A 129 2.71 -25.09 13.20
C ASP A 129 1.31 -25.64 13.50
N SER A 130 0.60 -25.03 14.45
CA SER A 130 -0.77 -25.43 14.84
C SER A 130 -1.80 -25.23 13.73
N LEU A 131 -1.44 -24.47 12.69
CA LEU A 131 -2.22 -24.15 11.51
C LEU A 131 -1.68 -24.85 10.25
N GLU A 132 -0.82 -25.87 10.42
CA GLU A 132 -0.26 -26.70 9.35
C GLU A 132 0.61 -25.92 8.33
N PHE A 133 1.14 -24.75 8.68
CA PHE A 133 2.09 -24.07 7.80
C PHE A 133 3.37 -24.90 7.64
N PRO A 134 3.83 -25.18 6.41
CA PRO A 134 5.13 -25.82 6.18
C PRO A 134 6.29 -25.04 6.81
N GLN A 135 7.39 -25.72 7.18
CA GLN A 135 8.56 -25.06 7.79
C GLN A 135 9.28 -24.10 6.83
N ASP A 136 9.18 -24.34 5.53
CA ASP A 136 9.72 -23.54 4.44
C ASP A 136 8.70 -22.51 3.90
N HIS A 137 7.54 -22.35 4.53
CA HIS A 137 6.51 -21.41 4.08
C HIS A 137 7.04 -19.97 4.11
N PRO A 138 6.87 -19.17 3.02
CA PRO A 138 7.39 -17.80 2.93
C PRO A 138 6.99 -16.90 4.10
N GLY A 139 5.75 -17.03 4.59
CA GLY A 139 5.26 -16.29 5.76
C GLY A 139 6.07 -16.49 7.05
N ARG A 140 6.88 -17.55 7.17
CA ARG A 140 7.83 -17.74 8.30
C ARG A 140 9.13 -16.94 8.13
N SER A 141 9.37 -16.31 6.98
CA SER A 141 10.59 -15.55 6.72
C SER A 141 10.74 -14.37 7.70
N LYS A 142 12.00 -14.08 8.09
CA LYS A 142 12.35 -12.87 8.85
C LYS A 142 12.04 -11.58 8.08
N THR A 143 11.90 -11.66 6.75
CA THR A 143 11.58 -10.51 5.89
C THR A 143 10.15 -10.03 6.08
N ASP A 144 9.25 -10.92 6.52
CA ASP A 144 7.81 -10.68 6.53
C ASP A 144 7.22 -10.74 7.95
N THR A 145 7.91 -11.43 8.87
CA THR A 145 7.45 -11.64 10.26
C THR A 145 8.36 -10.95 11.27
N TYR A 146 7.73 -10.37 12.30
CA TYR A 146 8.40 -9.81 13.47
C TYR A 146 8.66 -10.89 14.54
N TYR A 147 9.91 -11.35 14.61
CA TYR A 147 10.40 -12.31 15.58
C TYR A 147 10.94 -11.61 16.83
N VAL A 148 10.43 -12.02 18.00
CA VAL A 148 10.98 -11.63 19.30
C VAL A 148 12.26 -12.43 19.57
N ASN A 149 12.24 -13.72 19.25
CA ASN A 149 13.34 -14.66 19.16
C ASN A 149 12.92 -15.83 18.24
N LYS A 150 13.75 -16.86 18.06
CA LYS A 150 13.47 -18.00 17.16
C LYS A 150 12.14 -18.71 17.45
N ASP A 151 11.70 -18.74 18.70
CA ASP A 151 10.54 -19.52 19.14
C ASP A 151 9.29 -18.66 19.37
N THR A 152 9.40 -17.33 19.30
CA THR A 152 8.30 -16.40 19.59
C THR A 152 8.23 -15.23 18.61
N VAL A 153 7.02 -14.89 18.21
CA VAL A 153 6.72 -13.84 17.23
C VAL A 153 5.65 -12.90 17.77
N LEU A 154 5.59 -11.69 17.22
CA LEU A 154 4.34 -10.95 17.22
C LEU A 154 3.41 -11.61 16.19
N ARG A 155 2.20 -11.98 16.59
CA ARG A 155 1.28 -12.75 15.73
C ARG A 155 1.04 -12.05 14.39
N THR A 156 1.10 -12.81 13.30
CA THR A 156 0.89 -12.29 11.93
C THR A 156 -0.58 -12.31 11.53
N HIS A 157 -1.42 -13.06 12.26
CA HIS A 157 -2.85 -13.16 12.07
C HIS A 157 -3.56 -13.62 13.34
N THR A 158 -4.85 -13.31 13.48
CA THR A 158 -5.68 -13.75 14.62
C THR A 158 -5.86 -15.26 14.69
N SER A 159 -5.73 -15.96 13.56
CA SER A 159 -5.81 -17.43 13.49
C SER A 159 -4.79 -18.14 14.38
N ALA A 160 -3.72 -17.46 14.81
CA ALA A 160 -2.72 -17.98 15.76
C ALA A 160 -3.34 -18.44 17.11
N HIS A 161 -4.57 -18.03 17.39
CA HIS A 161 -5.31 -18.37 18.60
C HIS A 161 -6.41 -19.41 18.38
N GLN A 162 -6.58 -19.95 17.16
CA GLN A 162 -7.63 -20.93 16.84
C GLN A 162 -7.50 -22.21 17.68
N ALA A 163 -6.34 -22.88 17.60
CA ALA A 163 -6.13 -24.17 18.27
C ALA A 163 -6.34 -24.09 19.79
N ASP A 164 -5.91 -22.99 20.42
CA ASP A 164 -6.10 -22.77 21.85
C ASP A 164 -7.58 -22.51 22.19
N THR A 165 -8.28 -21.73 21.37
CA THR A 165 -9.71 -21.44 21.57
C THR A 165 -10.57 -22.69 21.36
N TYR A 166 -10.26 -23.52 20.35
CA TYR A 166 -10.93 -24.81 20.14
C TYR A 166 -10.74 -25.74 21.33
N ARG A 167 -9.52 -25.81 21.90
CA ARG A 167 -9.23 -26.62 23.08
C ARG A 167 -10.02 -26.20 24.30
N LEU A 168 -10.26 -24.90 24.47
CA LEU A 168 -11.07 -24.37 25.57
C LEU A 168 -12.56 -24.74 25.43
N ASN A 169 -13.07 -24.84 24.18
CA ASN A 169 -14.42 -25.29 23.84
C ASN A 169 -15.54 -24.62 24.68
N GLU A 170 -15.45 -23.30 24.87
CA GLU A 170 -16.32 -22.55 25.77
C GLU A 170 -17.67 -22.16 25.15
N SER A 171 -17.79 -22.24 23.84
CA SER A 171 -18.98 -21.84 23.08
C SER A 171 -19.04 -22.54 21.72
N GLU A 172 -20.23 -22.47 21.11
CA GLU A 172 -20.55 -23.04 19.80
C GLU A 172 -19.89 -22.31 18.63
N GLY A 173 -19.58 -21.03 18.81
CA GLY A 173 -18.72 -20.25 17.95
C GLY A 173 -17.95 -19.21 18.76
N PHE A 174 -17.00 -18.53 18.14
CA PHE A 174 -16.27 -17.45 18.77
C PHE A 174 -15.88 -16.36 17.77
N LEU A 175 -15.60 -15.17 18.29
CA LEU A 175 -14.90 -14.11 17.59
C LEU A 175 -13.62 -13.72 18.33
N ILE A 176 -12.55 -13.44 17.61
CA ILE A 176 -11.28 -12.95 18.16
C ILE A 176 -10.93 -11.65 17.44
N SER A 177 -10.99 -10.50 18.11
CA SER A 177 -10.45 -9.26 17.53
C SER A 177 -9.13 -8.88 18.17
N ALA A 178 -8.13 -8.60 17.33
CA ALA A 178 -6.78 -8.33 17.81
C ALA A 178 -5.93 -7.57 16.78
N ASP A 179 -4.95 -6.84 17.28
CA ASP A 179 -3.83 -6.26 16.53
C ASP A 179 -2.87 -7.35 16.02
N VAL A 180 -2.45 -7.29 14.77
CA VAL A 180 -1.56 -8.25 14.10
C VAL A 180 -0.41 -7.50 13.42
N TYR A 181 0.72 -8.19 13.25
CA TYR A 181 1.99 -7.55 12.96
C TYR A 181 2.66 -8.18 11.74
N ARG A 182 2.97 -7.38 10.73
CA ARG A 182 3.65 -7.84 9.50
C ARG A 182 4.66 -6.81 9.02
N ARG A 183 5.79 -7.28 8.49
CA ARG A 183 6.72 -6.43 7.74
C ARG A 183 6.20 -6.34 6.32
N ASP A 184 5.86 -5.14 5.87
CA ASP A 184 5.19 -4.93 4.59
C ASP A 184 5.56 -3.57 3.98
N ALA A 185 5.13 -3.35 2.74
CA ALA A 185 5.30 -2.12 1.99
C ALA A 185 4.78 -0.88 2.74
N ILE A 186 5.28 0.30 2.36
CA ILE A 186 4.75 1.59 2.83
C ILE A 186 3.88 2.18 1.71
N ASP A 187 2.57 2.10 1.90
CA ASP A 187 1.58 2.79 1.08
C ASP A 187 0.32 3.11 1.90
N ARG A 188 -0.73 3.60 1.23
CA ARG A 188 -1.99 4.02 1.85
C ARG A 188 -2.81 2.87 2.47
N SER A 189 -2.48 1.62 2.14
CA SER A 189 -3.25 0.42 2.48
C SER A 189 -2.46 -0.55 3.37
N HIS A 190 -1.13 -0.37 3.49
CA HIS A 190 -0.25 -1.23 4.28
C HIS A 190 0.38 -0.49 5.48
N TYR A 191 0.17 -1.04 6.67
CA TYR A 191 0.74 -0.58 7.93
C TYR A 191 1.26 -1.80 8.73
N PRO A 192 2.38 -1.70 9.46
CA PRO A 192 3.03 -2.84 10.07
C PRO A 192 2.21 -3.44 11.21
N ILE A 193 1.25 -2.67 11.72
CA ILE A 193 0.30 -3.08 12.74
C ILE A 193 -1.09 -2.75 12.21
N PHE A 194 -1.89 -3.79 11.99
CA PHE A 194 -3.28 -3.64 11.61
C PHE A 194 -4.11 -4.60 12.46
N HIS A 195 -5.43 -4.63 12.30
CA HIS A 195 -6.30 -5.41 13.15
C HIS A 195 -7.09 -6.40 12.32
N GLN A 196 -7.21 -7.61 12.84
CA GLN A 196 -8.07 -8.63 12.27
C GLN A 196 -9.17 -9.00 13.25
N MET A 197 -10.25 -9.51 12.70
CA MET A 197 -11.22 -10.31 13.43
C MET A 197 -11.24 -11.73 12.85
N GLU A 198 -11.02 -12.70 13.71
CA GLU A 198 -11.31 -14.12 13.45
C GLU A 198 -12.74 -14.40 13.84
N GLY A 199 -13.41 -15.28 13.09
CA GLY A 199 -14.62 -15.93 13.57
C GLY A 199 -14.66 -17.40 13.22
N ALA A 200 -15.28 -18.20 14.08
CA ALA A 200 -15.49 -19.62 13.86
C ALA A 200 -16.84 -20.09 14.42
N ARG A 201 -17.39 -21.14 13.81
CA ARG A 201 -18.58 -21.87 14.26
C ARG A 201 -18.30 -23.36 14.16
N MET A 202 -18.61 -24.10 15.22
CA MET A 202 -18.31 -25.52 15.34
C MET A 202 -19.51 -26.35 15.76
N TRP A 203 -19.69 -27.51 15.14
CA TRP A 203 -20.65 -28.53 15.53
C TRP A 203 -19.90 -29.75 16.04
N ASP A 204 -20.46 -30.41 17.06
CA ASP A 204 -19.83 -31.54 17.74
C ASP A 204 -20.64 -32.80 17.47
N ARG A 205 -20.00 -33.79 16.83
CA ARG A 205 -20.66 -35.04 16.41
C ARG A 205 -21.24 -35.80 17.61
N THR A 206 -20.65 -35.66 18.80
CA THR A 206 -21.13 -36.33 20.01
C THR A 206 -22.39 -35.68 20.60
N LYS A 207 -22.65 -34.41 20.27
CA LYS A 207 -23.79 -33.63 20.78
C LYS A 207 -24.96 -33.61 19.80
N VAL A 208 -24.70 -33.86 18.53
CA VAL A 208 -25.73 -33.89 17.47
C VAL A 208 -26.50 -35.22 17.49
N PRO A 209 -27.84 -35.22 17.46
CA PRO A 209 -28.65 -36.44 17.41
C PRO A 209 -28.23 -37.36 16.26
N GLY A 210 -27.79 -38.57 16.58
CA GLY A 210 -27.33 -39.56 15.61
C GLY A 210 -25.99 -39.24 14.94
N GLY A 211 -25.27 -38.20 15.38
CA GLY A 211 -23.98 -37.79 14.82
C GLY A 211 -24.04 -37.22 13.40
N ASP A 212 -25.23 -36.84 12.93
CA ASP A 212 -25.47 -36.30 11.59
C ASP A 212 -25.22 -34.78 11.54
N ILE A 213 -23.95 -34.43 11.37
CA ILE A 213 -23.49 -33.02 11.31
C ILE A 213 -24.12 -32.28 10.13
N ALA A 214 -24.21 -32.89 8.96
CA ALA A 214 -24.77 -32.24 7.78
C ALA A 214 -26.21 -31.79 8.04
N LYS A 215 -27.04 -32.67 8.61
CA LYS A 215 -28.42 -32.33 8.98
C LYS A 215 -28.48 -31.19 10.01
N ALA A 216 -27.68 -31.26 11.08
CA ALA A 216 -27.66 -30.21 12.10
C ALA A 216 -27.25 -28.84 11.55
N VAL A 217 -26.27 -28.82 10.63
CA VAL A 217 -25.82 -27.58 9.98
C VAL A 217 -26.90 -27.01 9.07
N TRP A 218 -27.62 -27.85 8.30
CA TRP A 218 -28.74 -27.39 7.49
C TRP A 218 -29.91 -26.86 8.34
N GLU A 219 -30.20 -27.48 9.49
CA GLU A 219 -31.19 -26.96 10.44
C GLU A 219 -30.79 -25.58 11.00
N ASP A 220 -29.50 -25.35 11.25
CA ASP A 220 -28.99 -24.02 11.63
C ASP A 220 -29.01 -23.03 10.46
N PHE A 221 -28.69 -23.48 9.25
CA PHE A 221 -28.74 -22.66 8.03
C PHE A 221 -30.14 -22.09 7.77
N GLU A 222 -31.19 -22.88 7.94
CA GLU A 222 -32.58 -22.42 7.74
C GLU A 222 -33.01 -21.36 8.78
N LYS A 223 -32.32 -21.25 9.91
CA LYS A 223 -32.55 -20.19 10.91
C LYS A 223 -31.89 -18.87 10.51
N LEU A 224 -30.92 -18.89 9.60
CA LEU A 224 -30.23 -17.68 9.15
C LEU A 224 -31.17 -16.82 8.29
N PRO A 225 -31.17 -15.49 8.46
CA PRO A 225 -31.91 -14.59 7.59
C PRO A 225 -31.52 -14.75 6.11
N LYS A 226 -32.49 -14.56 5.22
CA LYS A 226 -32.25 -14.49 3.77
C LYS A 226 -31.89 -13.05 3.37
N HIS A 227 -31.12 -12.91 2.30
CA HIS A 227 -30.82 -11.62 1.69
C HIS A 227 -30.98 -11.68 0.17
N ASP A 228 -31.17 -10.51 -0.44
CA ASP A 228 -31.39 -10.37 -1.89
C ASP A 228 -30.14 -9.88 -2.65
N MET A 229 -28.96 -9.91 -2.00
CA MET A 229 -27.70 -9.55 -2.66
C MET A 229 -27.41 -10.44 -3.87
N LYS A 230 -26.81 -9.87 -4.92
CA LYS A 230 -26.34 -10.62 -6.07
C LYS A 230 -24.99 -11.27 -5.74
N VAL A 231 -25.02 -12.59 -5.54
CA VAL A 231 -23.84 -13.41 -5.23
C VAL A 231 -23.39 -14.16 -6.49
N GLU A 232 -22.13 -14.00 -6.85
CA GLU A 232 -21.47 -14.76 -7.92
C GLU A 232 -20.64 -15.89 -7.28
N ASP A 233 -21.15 -17.12 -7.36
CA ASP A 233 -20.48 -18.32 -6.82
C ASP A 233 -20.53 -19.45 -7.88
N PRO A 234 -19.72 -19.36 -8.95
CA PRO A 234 -19.81 -20.29 -10.07
C PRO A 234 -19.18 -21.67 -9.78
N ASN A 235 -18.46 -21.79 -8.66
CA ASN A 235 -17.66 -22.96 -8.35
C ASN A 235 -18.46 -23.98 -7.53
N PRO A 236 -18.17 -25.29 -7.70
CA PRO A 236 -18.78 -26.31 -6.85
C PRO A 236 -18.34 -26.15 -5.38
N PRO A 237 -19.07 -26.74 -4.42
CA PRO A 237 -18.71 -26.73 -3.00
C PRO A 237 -17.30 -27.29 -2.71
N HIS A 238 -16.80 -28.19 -3.55
CA HIS A 238 -15.44 -28.70 -3.47
C HIS A 238 -14.96 -29.17 -4.86
N HIS A 239 -13.64 -29.22 -5.04
CA HIS A 239 -12.98 -29.66 -6.27
C HIS A 239 -11.74 -30.49 -5.96
N ALA A 240 -11.57 -31.66 -6.60
CA ALA A 240 -10.53 -32.63 -6.25
C ALA A 240 -9.09 -32.07 -6.20
N GLU A 241 -8.73 -31.19 -7.13
CA GLU A 241 -7.38 -30.59 -7.20
C GLU A 241 -7.30 -29.17 -6.61
N ARG A 242 -8.16 -28.26 -7.08
CA ARG A 242 -8.12 -26.83 -6.75
C ARG A 242 -8.64 -26.49 -5.35
N ASN A 243 -9.62 -27.25 -4.85
CA ASN A 243 -10.26 -26.95 -3.57
C ASN A 243 -10.79 -28.22 -2.87
N PRO A 244 -9.87 -29.09 -2.40
CA PRO A 244 -10.18 -30.48 -2.09
C PRO A 244 -11.05 -30.66 -0.85
N LEU A 245 -11.83 -31.74 -0.87
CA LEU A 245 -12.49 -32.28 0.32
C LEU A 245 -11.45 -32.92 1.25
N GLN A 246 -11.60 -32.73 2.55
CA GLN A 246 -10.76 -33.40 3.54
C GLN A 246 -11.16 -34.87 3.71
N ALA A 247 -10.18 -35.78 3.79
CA ALA A 247 -10.44 -37.22 3.97
C ALA A 247 -11.38 -37.61 5.13
N PRO A 248 -11.34 -36.99 6.33
CA PRO A 248 -12.25 -37.33 7.43
C PRO A 248 -13.66 -36.73 7.29
N HIS A 249 -13.93 -35.91 6.28
CA HIS A 249 -15.22 -35.26 6.07
C HIS A 249 -15.98 -35.92 4.93
N THR A 250 -17.29 -36.08 5.09
CA THR A 250 -18.17 -36.44 3.99
C THR A 250 -18.44 -35.21 3.11
N ALA A 251 -18.77 -35.44 1.83
CA ALA A 251 -19.13 -34.34 0.92
C ALA A 251 -20.34 -33.54 1.44
N ALA A 252 -21.33 -34.23 2.01
CA ALA A 252 -22.52 -33.59 2.58
C ALA A 252 -22.20 -32.67 3.77
N GLU A 253 -21.25 -33.05 4.63
CA GLU A 253 -20.80 -32.20 5.74
C GLU A 253 -20.08 -30.97 5.24
N ALA A 254 -19.14 -31.13 4.30
CA ALA A 254 -18.40 -30.00 3.74
C ALA A 254 -19.31 -29.02 2.99
N GLU A 255 -20.30 -29.54 2.25
CA GLU A 255 -21.30 -28.72 1.56
C GLU A 255 -22.18 -27.94 2.55
N ALA A 256 -22.71 -28.60 3.58
CA ALA A 256 -23.54 -27.95 4.58
C ALA A 256 -22.77 -26.86 5.35
N ILE A 257 -21.55 -27.17 5.80
CA ILE A 257 -20.67 -26.23 6.52
C ILE A 257 -20.29 -25.06 5.62
N GLY A 258 -19.95 -25.32 4.36
CA GLY A 258 -19.65 -24.28 3.37
C GLY A 258 -20.84 -23.37 3.11
N ALA A 259 -22.05 -23.91 2.96
CA ALA A 259 -23.27 -23.12 2.76
C ALA A 259 -23.58 -22.23 3.98
N HIS A 260 -23.46 -22.78 5.20
CA HIS A 260 -23.65 -22.01 6.43
C HIS A 260 -22.59 -20.89 6.56
N LEU A 261 -21.33 -21.18 6.27
CA LEU A 261 -20.25 -20.20 6.26
C LEU A 261 -20.58 -19.05 5.31
N LYS A 262 -20.87 -19.37 4.04
CA LYS A 262 -21.12 -18.37 3.01
C LYS A 262 -22.30 -17.49 3.39
N ARG A 263 -23.45 -18.07 3.79
CA ARG A 263 -24.63 -17.28 4.24
C ARG A 263 -24.31 -16.37 5.42
N SER A 264 -23.55 -16.86 6.39
CA SER A 264 -23.19 -16.07 7.58
C SER A 264 -22.32 -14.85 7.22
N LEU A 265 -21.36 -15.03 6.33
CA LEU A 265 -20.48 -13.96 5.85
C LEU A 265 -21.18 -13.00 4.90
N GLU A 266 -22.11 -13.50 4.09
CA GLU A 266 -22.98 -12.68 3.25
C GLU A 266 -23.84 -11.75 4.11
N LEU A 267 -24.42 -12.24 5.22
CA LEU A 267 -25.18 -11.41 6.16
C LEU A 267 -24.30 -10.34 6.82
N MET A 268 -23.06 -10.68 7.17
CA MET A 268 -22.09 -9.72 7.70
C MET A 268 -21.81 -8.60 6.70
N VAL A 269 -21.56 -8.94 5.44
CA VAL A 269 -21.33 -7.95 4.38
C VAL A 269 -22.59 -7.13 4.12
N ALA A 270 -23.77 -7.75 4.09
CA ALA A 270 -25.04 -7.04 3.92
C ALA A 270 -25.23 -5.96 4.99
N GLU A 271 -24.94 -6.28 6.25
CA GLU A 271 -25.06 -5.36 7.39
C GLU A 271 -24.04 -4.21 7.30
N ILE A 272 -22.77 -4.53 7.04
CA ILE A 272 -21.68 -3.54 6.85
C ILE A 272 -22.09 -2.52 5.78
N PHE A 273 -22.53 -3.00 4.61
CA PHE A 273 -22.88 -2.11 3.49
C PHE A 273 -24.23 -1.43 3.64
N ALA A 274 -25.19 -2.03 4.35
CA ALA A 274 -26.43 -1.34 4.72
C ALA A 274 -26.13 -0.11 5.58
N ARG A 275 -25.24 -0.24 6.57
CA ARG A 275 -24.79 0.89 7.38
C ARG A 275 -23.99 1.90 6.57
N ALA A 276 -23.06 1.46 5.72
CA ALA A 276 -22.30 2.35 4.85
C ALA A 276 -23.26 3.23 4.02
N ARG A 277 -24.26 2.63 3.37
CA ARG A 277 -25.28 3.35 2.60
C ARG A 277 -26.08 4.32 3.47
N ALA A 278 -26.53 3.91 4.66
CA ALA A 278 -27.24 4.78 5.59
C ALA A 278 -26.39 6.01 6.01
N ALA A 279 -25.10 5.82 6.23
CA ALA A 279 -24.15 6.89 6.58
C ALA A 279 -23.79 7.82 5.40
N SER A 280 -24.12 7.44 4.16
CA SER A 280 -23.76 8.17 2.93
C SER A 280 -24.71 9.32 2.61
N GLY A 281 -25.90 9.35 3.21
CA GLY A 281 -26.98 10.25 2.79
C GLY A 281 -27.55 9.90 1.41
N ALA A 282 -28.63 10.56 1.00
CA ALA A 282 -29.35 10.28 -0.25
C ALA A 282 -28.54 10.58 -1.53
N ASP A 283 -27.44 11.33 -1.43
CA ASP A 283 -26.73 11.92 -2.57
C ASP A 283 -25.52 11.11 -3.08
N ALA A 284 -25.13 10.02 -2.42
CA ALA A 284 -23.83 9.37 -2.66
C ALA A 284 -23.88 7.87 -3.05
N VAL A 285 -25.03 7.32 -3.44
CA VAL A 285 -25.12 5.91 -3.83
C VAL A 285 -25.25 5.80 -5.35
N SER A 286 -24.18 5.30 -5.98
CA SER A 286 -24.31 4.58 -7.25
C SER A 286 -25.49 3.63 -7.11
N ALA A 287 -26.51 3.78 -7.94
CA ALA A 287 -27.73 2.95 -7.93
C ALA A 287 -27.45 1.46 -8.22
N GLU A 288 -26.19 1.06 -8.36
CA GLU A 288 -25.81 -0.32 -8.58
C GLU A 288 -25.99 -1.16 -7.30
N PRO A 289 -26.64 -2.34 -7.43
CA PRO A 289 -26.81 -3.26 -6.31
C PRO A 289 -25.45 -3.77 -5.82
N LEU A 290 -25.35 -4.02 -4.51
CA LEU A 290 -24.17 -4.67 -3.92
C LEU A 290 -23.93 -6.02 -4.59
N ARG A 291 -22.72 -6.20 -5.14
CA ARG A 291 -22.27 -7.42 -5.80
C ARG A 291 -21.13 -8.02 -5.01
N ILE A 292 -21.23 -9.32 -4.77
CA ILE A 292 -20.20 -10.08 -4.09
C ILE A 292 -19.89 -11.33 -4.90
N ARG A 293 -18.65 -11.83 -4.78
CA ARG A 293 -18.25 -13.09 -5.42
C ARG A 293 -17.40 -13.94 -4.51
N TRP A 294 -17.61 -15.25 -4.60
CA TRP A 294 -16.81 -16.25 -3.92
C TRP A 294 -15.75 -16.79 -4.87
N ILE A 295 -14.49 -16.77 -4.44
CA ILE A 295 -13.35 -17.29 -5.19
C ILE A 295 -12.76 -18.45 -4.40
N GLU A 296 -12.44 -19.55 -5.08
CA GLU A 296 -11.68 -20.63 -4.45
C GLU A 296 -10.28 -20.13 -4.06
N ALA A 297 -9.88 -20.42 -2.83
CA ALA A 297 -8.59 -20.02 -2.28
C ALA A 297 -7.87 -21.25 -1.70
N TYR A 298 -6.68 -21.04 -1.15
CA TYR A 298 -5.94 -22.07 -0.43
C TYR A 298 -5.37 -21.49 0.86
N PHE A 299 -5.69 -22.12 1.99
CA PHE A 299 -5.05 -21.86 3.28
C PHE A 299 -4.63 -23.20 3.91
N PRO A 300 -3.43 -23.33 4.51
CA PRO A 300 -3.00 -24.60 5.11
C PRO A 300 -3.96 -25.17 6.18
N PHE A 301 -4.72 -24.29 6.83
CA PHE A 301 -5.60 -24.58 7.96
C PHE A 301 -7.09 -24.67 7.60
N THR A 302 -7.48 -24.53 6.32
CA THR A 302 -8.85 -24.79 5.87
C THR A 302 -8.87 -25.55 4.54
N SER A 303 -9.92 -26.35 4.31
CA SER A 303 -10.18 -27.01 3.02
C SER A 303 -11.59 -27.61 3.04
N PRO A 304 -12.48 -27.33 2.08
CA PRO A 304 -12.34 -26.31 1.04
C PRO A 304 -12.22 -24.89 1.62
N SER A 305 -11.58 -23.99 0.87
CA SER A 305 -11.29 -22.62 1.23
C SER A 305 -11.82 -21.63 0.19
N TRP A 306 -12.21 -20.45 0.65
CA TRP A 306 -12.71 -19.37 -0.20
C TRP A 306 -12.28 -18.00 0.28
N GLU A 307 -12.15 -17.09 -0.68
CA GLU A 307 -12.10 -15.66 -0.45
C GLU A 307 -13.42 -15.02 -0.88
N LEU A 308 -13.83 -13.99 -0.13
CA LEU A 308 -14.99 -13.18 -0.48
C LEU A 308 -14.51 -11.84 -1.00
N GLU A 309 -14.92 -11.50 -2.21
CA GLU A 309 -14.66 -10.20 -2.79
C GLU A 309 -15.95 -9.41 -2.97
N VAL A 310 -15.84 -8.09 -2.79
CA VAL A 310 -16.95 -7.15 -2.97
C VAL A 310 -16.60 -6.19 -4.11
N PHE A 311 -17.54 -5.96 -5.02
CA PHE A 311 -17.38 -4.99 -6.09
C PHE A 311 -17.61 -3.58 -5.54
N TRP A 312 -16.56 -2.76 -5.56
CA TRP A 312 -16.59 -1.41 -5.00
C TRP A 312 -15.77 -0.44 -5.86
N GLN A 313 -16.34 0.73 -6.16
CA GLN A 313 -15.69 1.79 -6.95
C GLN A 313 -15.11 1.33 -8.31
N GLY A 314 -15.76 0.35 -8.94
CA GLY A 314 -15.37 -0.16 -10.26
C GLY A 314 -14.33 -1.26 -10.26
N ASP A 315 -13.90 -1.76 -9.09
CA ASP A 315 -12.96 -2.87 -8.96
C ASP A 315 -13.46 -3.91 -7.95
N TRP A 316 -12.92 -5.13 -8.03
CA TRP A 316 -13.17 -6.18 -7.04
C TRP A 316 -12.16 -6.08 -5.91
N LEU A 317 -12.65 -6.04 -4.68
CA LEU A 317 -11.80 -5.98 -3.50
C LEU A 317 -12.01 -7.21 -2.63
N GLU A 318 -10.94 -7.97 -2.42
CA GLU A 318 -10.87 -9.03 -1.42
C GLU A 318 -11.09 -8.46 -0.02
N VAL A 319 -12.03 -9.04 0.71
CA VAL A 319 -12.42 -8.59 2.05
C VAL A 319 -11.94 -9.54 3.15
N LEU A 320 -12.02 -10.85 2.90
CA LEU A 320 -11.72 -11.88 3.88
C LEU A 320 -11.36 -13.20 3.21
N GLY A 321 -10.62 -14.03 3.95
CA GLY A 321 -10.40 -15.45 3.67
C GLY A 321 -11.20 -16.31 4.66
N SER A 322 -11.69 -17.46 4.20
CA SER A 322 -12.49 -18.38 5.01
C SER A 322 -12.42 -19.82 4.48
N GLY A 323 -13.00 -20.76 5.23
CA GLY A 323 -13.12 -22.14 4.78
C GLY A 323 -13.58 -23.11 5.86
N VAL A 324 -13.73 -24.37 5.47
CA VAL A 324 -13.97 -25.48 6.40
C VAL A 324 -12.66 -25.79 7.13
N ILE A 325 -12.66 -25.80 8.46
CA ILE A 325 -11.45 -25.95 9.29
C ILE A 325 -10.81 -27.31 9.04
N ASN A 326 -9.48 -27.35 8.93
CA ASN A 326 -8.72 -28.59 8.80
C ASN A 326 -8.87 -29.47 10.05
N GLN A 327 -9.35 -30.71 9.88
CA GLN A 327 -9.67 -31.62 10.99
C GLN A 327 -8.48 -31.92 11.90
N LYS A 328 -7.25 -31.81 11.40
CA LYS A 328 -6.05 -31.99 12.23
C LYS A 328 -5.95 -30.95 13.34
N ILE A 329 -6.44 -29.73 13.11
CA ILE A 329 -6.41 -28.65 14.12
C ILE A 329 -7.30 -29.03 15.30
N PHE A 330 -8.52 -29.49 15.03
CA PHE A 330 -9.43 -30.01 16.05
C PHE A 330 -8.84 -31.23 16.77
N THR A 331 -8.26 -32.17 16.03
CA THR A 331 -7.60 -33.36 16.59
C THR A 331 -6.48 -32.97 17.56
N ASN A 332 -5.60 -32.05 17.15
CA ASN A 332 -4.48 -31.55 17.95
C ASN A 332 -4.93 -30.67 19.12
N ALA A 333 -6.11 -30.05 19.01
CA ALA A 333 -6.76 -29.32 20.10
C ALA A 333 -7.47 -30.24 21.11
N GLY A 334 -7.55 -31.56 20.85
CA GLY A 334 -8.26 -32.51 21.71
C GLY A 334 -9.77 -32.55 21.49
N MET A 335 -10.25 -32.08 20.34
CA MET A 335 -11.66 -32.01 19.95
C MET A 335 -11.94 -32.77 18.64
N PRO A 336 -11.55 -34.05 18.50
CA PRO A 336 -11.57 -34.78 17.22
C PRO A 336 -12.96 -34.95 16.59
N ASP A 337 -14.03 -34.85 17.39
CA ASP A 337 -15.42 -34.97 16.95
C ASP A 337 -16.04 -33.65 16.51
N GLN A 338 -15.31 -32.53 16.59
CA GLN A 338 -15.77 -31.23 16.13
C GLN A 338 -15.47 -31.01 14.65
N LEU A 339 -16.41 -30.38 13.96
CA LEU A 339 -16.29 -29.89 12.59
C LEU A 339 -16.79 -28.44 12.56
N GLY A 340 -16.31 -27.64 11.63
CA GLY A 340 -16.74 -26.25 11.56
C GLY A 340 -16.10 -25.44 10.46
N TRP A 341 -16.45 -24.17 10.42
CA TRP A 341 -15.83 -23.18 9.54
C TRP A 341 -15.16 -22.08 10.33
N ALA A 342 -14.20 -21.41 9.69
CA ALA A 342 -13.54 -20.21 10.20
C ALA A 342 -13.38 -19.16 9.10
N PHE A 343 -13.26 -17.90 9.51
CA PHE A 343 -12.90 -16.77 8.64
C PHE A 343 -11.95 -15.80 9.36
N GLY A 344 -11.19 -15.05 8.57
CA GLY A 344 -10.38 -13.92 9.02
C GLY A 344 -10.63 -12.69 8.16
N ILE A 345 -10.99 -11.58 8.79
CA ILE A 345 -11.30 -10.30 8.12
C ILE A 345 -10.40 -9.17 8.64
N GLY A 346 -9.90 -8.32 7.74
CA GLY A 346 -9.11 -7.13 8.11
C GLY A 346 -10.01 -5.95 8.47
N LEU A 347 -9.92 -5.46 9.71
CA LEU A 347 -10.80 -4.40 10.21
C LEU A 347 -10.51 -3.05 9.53
N GLU A 348 -9.24 -2.71 9.25
CA GLU A 348 -8.87 -1.47 8.56
C GLU A 348 -9.46 -1.43 7.16
N ARG A 349 -9.39 -2.53 6.41
CA ARG A 349 -9.93 -2.59 5.05
C ARG A 349 -11.44 -2.31 5.05
N ILE A 350 -12.17 -2.92 5.98
CA ILE A 350 -13.60 -2.67 6.16
C ILE A 350 -13.87 -1.24 6.64
N ALA A 351 -13.12 -0.75 7.62
CA ALA A 351 -13.28 0.62 8.12
C ALA A 351 -13.01 1.67 7.02
N MET A 352 -11.99 1.46 6.19
CA MET A 352 -11.69 2.33 5.05
C MET A 352 -12.85 2.39 4.06
N LEU A 353 -13.54 1.27 3.81
CA LEU A 353 -14.74 1.23 2.98
C LEU A 353 -15.94 1.90 3.67
N LEU A 354 -16.23 1.53 4.93
CA LEU A 354 -17.37 2.01 5.71
C LEU A 354 -17.35 3.52 5.88
N PHE A 355 -16.17 4.07 6.19
CA PHE A 355 -15.99 5.46 6.53
C PHE A 355 -15.38 6.29 5.39
N GLU A 356 -15.01 5.69 4.26
CA GLU A 356 -14.26 6.35 3.17
C GLU A 356 -12.93 6.99 3.63
N ILE A 357 -12.22 6.30 4.52
CA ILE A 357 -10.92 6.73 5.02
C ILE A 357 -9.85 6.44 3.95
N PRO A 358 -9.16 7.47 3.42
CA PRO A 358 -8.31 7.31 2.24
C PRO A 358 -6.91 6.73 2.53
N ASP A 359 -6.51 6.66 3.79
CA ASP A 359 -5.15 6.32 4.21
C ASP A 359 -5.17 5.63 5.59
N ILE A 360 -4.60 4.42 5.65
CA ILE A 360 -4.54 3.59 6.87
C ILE A 360 -3.83 4.28 8.05
N ARG A 361 -2.90 5.21 7.78
CA ARG A 361 -2.17 5.95 8.84
C ARG A 361 -3.11 6.81 9.68
N LEU A 362 -4.28 7.20 9.16
CA LEU A 362 -5.27 7.97 9.92
C LEU A 362 -5.78 7.22 11.16
N PHE A 363 -5.89 5.90 11.12
CA PHE A 363 -6.29 5.11 12.31
C PHE A 363 -5.27 5.21 13.45
N TRP A 364 -4.00 5.45 13.12
CA TRP A 364 -2.93 5.58 14.12
C TRP A 364 -2.73 7.03 14.59
N SER A 365 -3.30 8.00 13.89
CA SER A 365 -3.27 9.42 14.24
C SER A 365 -3.91 9.70 15.60
N ARG A 366 -3.41 10.73 16.28
CA ARG A 366 -4.00 11.29 17.52
C ARG A 366 -4.69 12.64 17.26
N ASP A 367 -4.93 12.96 16.00
CA ASP A 367 -5.54 14.22 15.61
C ASP A 367 -7.03 14.25 15.95
N GLU A 368 -7.44 15.20 16.77
CA GLU A 368 -8.83 15.43 17.16
C GLU A 368 -9.74 15.75 15.96
N ARG A 369 -9.20 16.30 14.85
CA ARG A 369 -9.94 16.51 13.61
C ARG A 369 -10.39 15.20 12.96
N PHE A 370 -9.68 14.10 13.24
CA PHE A 370 -10.05 12.75 12.81
C PHE A 370 -10.90 12.06 13.87
N LEU A 371 -10.38 11.90 15.10
CA LEU A 371 -11.04 11.13 16.16
C LEU A 371 -12.39 11.73 16.58
N GLY A 372 -12.47 13.06 16.65
CA GLY A 372 -13.69 13.77 17.05
C GLY A 372 -14.89 13.50 16.15
N GLN A 373 -14.68 13.08 14.89
CA GLN A 373 -15.76 12.80 13.93
C GLN A 373 -16.59 11.56 14.30
N PHE A 374 -16.03 10.64 15.08
CA PHE A 374 -16.66 9.35 15.41
C PHE A 374 -17.23 9.30 16.84
N THR A 375 -17.16 10.42 17.57
CA THR A 375 -17.61 10.52 18.97
C THR A 375 -19.07 10.09 19.13
N GLY A 376 -19.33 9.17 20.06
CA GLY A 376 -20.66 8.66 20.40
C GLY A 376 -21.23 7.63 19.42
N VAL A 377 -20.47 7.16 18.43
CA VAL A 377 -20.94 6.14 17.47
C VAL A 377 -20.93 4.75 18.08
N SER A 378 -20.02 4.44 19.01
CA SER A 378 -20.04 3.13 19.71
C SER A 378 -21.27 2.96 20.60
N ASP A 379 -21.85 4.06 21.08
CA ASP A 379 -23.05 4.00 21.93
C ASP A 379 -24.32 3.82 21.08
N ASP A 380 -24.30 4.34 19.85
CA ASP A 380 -25.39 4.22 18.89
C ASP A 380 -24.82 4.15 17.46
N LEU A 381 -24.70 2.93 16.96
CA LEU A 381 -24.13 2.65 15.64
C LEU A 381 -24.99 3.22 14.49
N THR A 382 -26.21 3.71 14.73
CA THR A 382 -27.01 4.41 13.71
C THR A 382 -26.50 5.82 13.43
N ARG A 383 -25.71 6.39 14.35
CA ARG A 383 -25.07 7.72 14.20
C ARG A 383 -23.81 7.70 13.35
N MET A 384 -23.48 6.55 12.78
CA MET A 384 -22.33 6.37 11.91
C MET A 384 -22.38 7.37 10.74
N LYS A 385 -21.24 8.03 10.48
CA LYS A 385 -21.07 8.99 9.38
C LYS A 385 -19.78 8.68 8.64
N ARG A 386 -19.75 9.02 7.36
CA ARG A 386 -18.51 8.98 6.58
C ARG A 386 -17.50 10.00 7.10
N PHE A 387 -16.23 9.65 7.02
CA PHE A 387 -15.12 10.55 7.31
C PHE A 387 -15.18 11.74 6.37
N VAL A 388 -15.10 12.95 6.94
CA VAL A 388 -14.97 14.20 6.19
C VAL A 388 -13.49 14.53 6.08
N PRO A 389 -12.88 14.45 4.88
CA PRO A 389 -11.47 14.74 4.71
C PRO A 389 -11.14 16.20 5.05
N PHE A 390 -10.02 16.40 5.74
CA PHE A 390 -9.43 17.72 5.93
C PHE A 390 -8.28 17.97 4.96
N SER A 391 -7.87 19.24 4.84
CA SER A 391 -6.86 19.69 3.87
C SER A 391 -5.57 18.87 3.97
N LYS A 392 -5.08 18.40 2.81
CA LYS A 392 -3.82 17.65 2.73
C LYS A 392 -2.62 18.60 2.75
N HIS A 393 -1.59 18.23 3.49
CA HIS A 393 -0.32 18.95 3.48
C HIS A 393 0.49 18.67 2.20
N PRO A 394 1.37 19.59 1.76
CA PRO A 394 2.24 19.37 0.61
C PRO A 394 3.14 18.13 0.77
N ALA A 395 3.33 17.36 -0.30
CA ALA A 395 4.30 16.26 -0.34
C ALA A 395 5.73 16.76 -0.60
N CYS A 396 6.71 16.02 -0.09
CA CYS A 396 8.11 16.21 -0.37
C CYS A 396 8.71 14.89 -0.88
N TYR A 397 9.01 14.81 -2.17
CA TYR A 397 9.59 13.61 -2.78
C TYR A 397 11.12 13.63 -2.70
N LYS A 398 11.72 12.49 -2.37
CA LYS A 398 13.17 12.26 -2.41
C LYS A 398 13.46 10.89 -3.01
N ASP A 399 14.51 10.80 -3.82
CA ASP A 399 14.93 9.56 -4.45
C ASP A 399 16.24 9.08 -3.79
N VAL A 400 16.32 7.81 -3.44
CA VAL A 400 17.55 7.16 -2.96
C VAL A 400 17.93 6.04 -3.92
N ALA A 401 19.15 6.13 -4.47
CA ALA A 401 19.70 5.13 -5.37
C ALA A 401 20.99 4.56 -4.77
N PHE A 402 21.15 3.24 -4.83
CA PHE A 402 22.32 2.57 -4.30
C PHE A 402 22.61 1.26 -5.04
N TRP A 403 23.87 0.86 -5.00
CA TRP A 403 24.32 -0.45 -5.45
C TRP A 403 24.30 -1.44 -4.29
N LEU A 404 23.75 -2.63 -4.56
CA LEU A 404 23.98 -3.80 -3.74
C LEU A 404 25.42 -4.30 -3.91
N ARG A 405 25.94 -4.99 -2.90
CA ARG A 405 27.29 -5.57 -2.91
C ARG A 405 27.31 -6.80 -3.83
N SER A 406 28.30 -6.90 -4.71
CA SER A 406 28.47 -8.07 -5.59
C SER A 406 29.17 -9.21 -4.85
N THR A 407 28.78 -10.45 -5.14
CA THR A 407 29.24 -11.73 -4.56
C THR A 407 30.69 -12.13 -4.88
N SER A 408 31.55 -11.19 -5.28
CA SER A 408 32.87 -11.49 -5.85
C SER A 408 34.06 -11.43 -4.89
N SER A 409 33.86 -11.63 -3.58
CA SER A 409 34.98 -11.83 -2.64
C SER A 409 34.95 -13.22 -2.02
N ALA A 410 35.63 -14.15 -2.68
CA ALA A 410 36.09 -15.45 -2.17
C ALA A 410 37.23 -15.30 -1.13
N ALA A 411 37.23 -14.23 -0.34
CA ALA A 411 38.17 -14.01 0.76
C ALA A 411 37.37 -13.93 2.06
N GLY A 412 37.56 -14.92 2.91
CA GLY A 412 36.75 -15.18 4.09
C GLY A 412 36.71 -14.07 5.13
N GLY A 413 35.68 -14.16 5.98
CA GLY A 413 35.61 -13.47 7.27
C GLY A 413 34.84 -12.15 7.24
N GLY A 414 33.51 -12.19 7.10
CA GLY A 414 32.67 -11.02 7.37
C GLY A 414 31.18 -11.34 7.38
N THR A 415 30.54 -11.17 8.54
CA THR A 415 29.10 -11.27 8.83
C THR A 415 28.28 -10.11 8.20
N ARG A 416 28.37 -9.87 6.89
CA ARG A 416 27.63 -8.76 6.22
C ARG A 416 26.93 -9.21 4.93
N MET A 417 25.68 -8.76 4.76
CA MET A 417 24.69 -9.19 3.75
C MET A 417 25.14 -9.03 2.29
N ASN A 418 24.77 -10.01 1.46
CA ASN A 418 25.00 -10.12 0.02
C ASN A 418 23.84 -9.51 -0.79
N SER A 419 23.99 -9.38 -2.12
CA SER A 419 22.92 -8.92 -3.02
C SER A 419 21.67 -9.81 -3.03
N GLN A 420 21.78 -11.07 -2.60
CA GLN A 420 20.65 -11.99 -2.42
C GLN A 420 19.93 -11.82 -1.08
N ASP A 421 20.51 -11.06 -0.15
CA ASP A 421 20.00 -10.94 1.22
C ASP A 421 19.16 -9.66 1.43
N PHE A 422 19.25 -8.67 0.53
CA PHE A 422 18.50 -7.42 0.66
C PHE A 422 17.05 -7.60 0.19
N HIS A 423 16.10 -7.46 1.11
CA HIS A 423 14.67 -7.51 0.83
C HIS A 423 14.07 -6.10 0.79
N GLU A 424 12.99 -5.89 0.03
CA GLU A 424 12.33 -4.58 -0.02
C GLU A 424 11.84 -4.12 1.36
N ASN A 425 11.32 -5.05 2.18
CA ASN A 425 10.90 -4.76 3.55
C ASN A 425 12.03 -4.25 4.47
N ASP A 426 13.30 -4.39 4.08
CA ASP A 426 14.42 -3.85 4.86
C ASP A 426 14.52 -2.33 4.74
N ILE A 427 14.33 -1.77 3.53
CA ILE A 427 14.24 -0.31 3.38
C ILE A 427 12.94 0.24 3.96
N MET A 428 11.84 -0.50 3.85
CA MET A 428 10.57 -0.12 4.49
C MET A 428 10.74 0.00 6.00
N GLU A 429 11.43 -0.96 6.63
CA GLU A 429 11.69 -0.92 8.07
C GLU A 429 12.57 0.27 8.48
N VAL A 430 13.66 0.51 7.75
CA VAL A 430 14.52 1.68 8.00
C VAL A 430 13.73 2.99 7.90
N LEU A 431 12.82 3.10 6.94
CA LEU A 431 11.98 4.28 6.78
C LEU A 431 10.99 4.45 7.93
N ARG A 432 10.35 3.37 8.39
CA ARG A 432 9.44 3.38 9.54
C ARG A 432 10.18 3.74 10.83
N ASP A 433 11.38 3.20 11.05
CA ASP A 433 12.25 3.52 12.20
C ASP A 433 12.64 5.01 12.26
N ILE A 434 12.96 5.62 11.12
CA ILE A 434 13.53 6.97 11.09
C ILE A 434 12.46 8.06 11.02
N ALA A 435 11.46 7.86 10.17
CA ALA A 435 10.49 8.88 9.79
C ALA A 435 9.04 8.52 10.18
N GLY A 436 8.76 7.26 10.56
CA GLY A 436 7.45 6.82 11.01
C GLY A 436 6.32 7.24 10.06
N ASP A 437 5.26 7.82 10.61
CA ASP A 437 4.08 8.26 9.87
C ASP A 437 4.32 9.48 8.95
N ALA A 438 5.53 10.06 8.96
CA ALA A 438 5.89 11.12 8.02
C ALA A 438 6.13 10.59 6.60
N VAL A 439 6.28 9.27 6.41
CA VAL A 439 6.36 8.63 5.09
C VAL A 439 4.96 8.20 4.65
N GLU A 440 4.54 8.67 3.48
CA GLU A 440 3.23 8.35 2.89
C GLU A 440 3.29 7.14 1.97
N ASP A 441 4.26 7.11 1.05
CA ASP A 441 4.47 5.98 0.16
C ASP A 441 5.93 5.86 -0.25
N VAL A 442 6.33 4.63 -0.57
CA VAL A 442 7.65 4.28 -1.08
C VAL A 442 7.46 3.43 -2.32
N LYS A 443 8.17 3.77 -3.40
CA LYS A 443 8.07 3.03 -4.67
C LYS A 443 9.45 2.72 -5.21
N ALA A 444 9.70 1.46 -5.55
CA ALA A 444 10.82 1.10 -6.41
C ALA A 444 10.57 1.70 -7.80
N ILE A 445 11.40 2.66 -8.22
CA ILE A 445 11.25 3.37 -9.50
C ILE A 445 12.27 2.93 -10.55
N ASP A 446 13.34 2.26 -10.14
CA ASP A 446 14.36 1.73 -11.04
C ASP A 446 15.05 0.52 -10.41
N GLU A 447 15.22 -0.55 -11.19
CA GLU A 447 16.06 -1.70 -10.87
C GLU A 447 16.93 -1.98 -12.09
N PHE A 448 18.25 -2.02 -11.88
CA PHE A 448 19.21 -2.17 -12.96
C PHE A 448 20.37 -3.06 -12.54
N THR A 449 20.73 -4.05 -13.36
CA THR A 449 21.95 -4.84 -13.15
C THR A 449 23.04 -4.40 -14.13
N HIS A 450 24.18 -3.96 -13.62
CA HIS A 450 25.26 -3.43 -14.45
C HIS A 450 25.94 -4.56 -15.25
N PRO A 451 25.97 -4.49 -16.59
CA PRO A 451 26.34 -5.62 -17.44
C PRO A 451 27.79 -6.08 -17.27
N LYS A 452 28.72 -5.17 -16.89
CA LYS A 452 30.15 -5.52 -16.74
C LYS A 452 30.52 -5.98 -15.32
N THR A 453 29.79 -5.51 -14.31
CA THR A 453 30.15 -5.76 -12.90
C THR A 453 29.19 -6.72 -12.22
N GLY A 454 28.07 -7.06 -12.88
CA GLY A 454 26.98 -7.85 -12.31
C GLY A 454 26.30 -7.20 -11.09
N ARG A 455 26.64 -5.95 -10.75
CA ARG A 455 26.10 -5.27 -9.57
C ARG A 455 24.66 -4.86 -9.83
N LYS A 456 23.75 -5.25 -8.94
CA LYS A 456 22.36 -4.78 -8.93
C LYS A 456 22.28 -3.41 -8.25
N SER A 457 21.63 -2.46 -8.91
CA SER A 457 21.27 -1.14 -8.41
C SER A 457 19.77 -1.10 -8.18
N LEU A 458 19.38 -0.47 -7.08
CA LEU A 458 17.99 -0.16 -6.75
C LEU A 458 17.83 1.35 -6.61
N CYS A 459 16.66 1.86 -6.97
CA CYS A 459 16.26 3.24 -6.75
C CYS A 459 14.84 3.29 -6.19
N TYR A 460 14.67 3.92 -5.04
CA TYR A 460 13.39 4.11 -4.39
C TYR A 460 13.03 5.59 -4.36
N ARG A 461 11.79 5.91 -4.73
CA ARG A 461 11.16 7.21 -4.49
C ARG A 461 10.39 7.15 -3.19
N ILE A 462 10.72 8.07 -2.29
CA ILE A 462 10.11 8.20 -0.97
C ILE A 462 9.30 9.50 -0.96
N ASN A 463 8.02 9.39 -0.59
CA ASN A 463 7.13 10.53 -0.42
C ASN A 463 7.00 10.86 1.08
N TYR A 464 7.60 11.97 1.51
CA TYR A 464 7.43 12.48 2.85
C TYR A 464 6.22 13.43 2.90
N ARG A 465 5.16 13.02 3.61
CA ARG A 465 3.99 13.84 3.90
C ARG A 465 3.38 13.41 5.24
N SER A 466 3.38 14.33 6.20
CA SER A 466 2.66 14.18 7.46
C SER A 466 1.18 14.51 7.30
N LEU A 467 0.33 13.76 8.01
CA LEU A 467 -1.12 14.00 8.06
C LEU A 467 -1.49 15.20 8.96
N GLU A 468 -0.63 15.55 9.91
CA GLU A 468 -0.95 16.52 10.97
C GLU A 468 -0.43 17.93 10.66
N ARG A 469 0.69 18.04 9.93
CA ARG A 469 1.35 19.31 9.65
C ARG A 469 2.14 19.31 8.35
N THR A 470 2.45 20.50 7.84
CA THR A 470 3.38 20.66 6.71
C THR A 470 4.80 20.35 7.15
N LEU A 471 5.46 19.44 6.43
CA LEU A 471 6.89 19.14 6.60
C LEU A 471 7.72 20.20 5.87
N THR A 472 8.77 20.69 6.52
CA THR A 472 9.75 21.56 5.85
C THR A 472 10.71 20.72 5.01
N ASN A 473 11.28 21.31 3.95
CA ASN A 473 12.30 20.62 3.15
C ASN A 473 13.52 20.22 4.00
N ASP A 474 13.92 21.05 4.97
CA ASP A 474 15.06 20.76 5.84
C ASP A 474 14.81 19.58 6.78
N GLU A 475 13.56 19.41 7.22
CA GLU A 475 13.16 18.26 8.02
C GLU A 475 13.11 16.99 7.17
N ALA A 476 12.50 17.04 5.99
CA ALA A 476 12.46 15.91 5.06
C ALA A 476 13.87 15.49 4.61
N ASN A 477 14.77 16.45 4.38
CA ASN A 477 16.17 16.18 4.08
C ASN A 477 16.87 15.48 5.25
N ARG A 478 16.65 15.92 6.49
CA ARG A 478 17.21 15.27 7.68
C ARG A 478 16.76 13.82 7.83
N TYR A 479 15.48 13.52 7.60
CA TYR A 479 15.02 12.12 7.57
C TYR A 479 15.72 11.35 6.44
N HIS A 480 15.76 11.92 5.25
CA HIS A 480 16.33 11.26 4.08
C HIS A 480 17.83 10.98 4.20
N ASP A 481 18.60 11.91 4.77
CA ASP A 481 20.03 11.74 5.01
C ASP A 481 20.29 10.64 6.05
N ARG A 482 19.51 10.59 7.13
CA ARG A 482 19.57 9.49 8.10
C ARG A 482 19.22 8.14 7.47
N VAL A 483 18.23 8.08 6.57
CA VAL A 483 17.90 6.85 5.83
C VAL A 483 19.08 6.40 5.00
N ARG A 484 19.74 7.31 4.29
CA ARG A 484 20.93 7.01 3.49
C ARG A 484 22.07 6.49 4.36
N GLU A 485 22.30 7.10 5.51
CA GLU A 485 23.31 6.66 6.48
C GLU A 485 23.02 5.26 7.03
N GLU A 486 21.79 4.98 7.45
CA GLU A 486 21.38 3.67 7.98
C GLU A 486 21.44 2.57 6.90
N LEU A 487 21.08 2.88 5.66
CA LEU A 487 21.22 1.93 4.54
C LEU A 487 22.69 1.51 4.35
N VAL A 488 23.62 2.47 4.41
CA VAL A 488 25.07 2.19 4.31
C VAL A 488 25.56 1.42 5.54
N SER A 489 25.15 1.84 6.74
CA SER A 489 25.62 1.27 8.01
C SER A 489 25.13 -0.17 8.23
N ARG A 490 23.82 -0.41 8.07
CA ARG A 490 23.18 -1.72 8.32
C ARG A 490 23.42 -2.71 7.19
N PHE A 491 23.29 -2.26 5.94
CA PHE A 491 23.30 -3.17 4.78
C PHE A 491 24.57 -3.07 3.93
N GLY A 492 25.47 -2.13 4.22
CA GLY A 492 26.72 -1.99 3.48
C GLY A 492 26.52 -1.60 2.01
N VAL A 493 25.39 -0.97 1.67
CA VAL A 493 25.11 -0.51 0.30
C VAL A 493 26.03 0.63 -0.09
N GLU A 494 26.30 0.76 -1.38
CA GLU A 494 27.07 1.89 -1.91
C GLU A 494 26.12 2.90 -2.55
N LEU A 495 25.94 4.06 -1.91
CA LEU A 495 25.06 5.11 -2.43
C LEU A 495 25.54 5.59 -3.80
N ARG A 496 24.62 5.66 -4.76
CA ARG A 496 24.87 6.35 -6.02
C ARG A 496 24.70 7.84 -5.78
N SER A 497 25.65 8.63 -6.26
CA SER A 497 25.40 10.06 -6.37
C SER A 497 24.16 10.23 -7.26
N ALA A 498 23.16 10.96 -6.74
CA ALA A 498 22.10 11.44 -7.59
C ALA A 498 22.77 12.32 -8.65
N ALA A 499 22.91 11.80 -9.87
CA ALA A 499 23.18 12.67 -11.00
C ALA A 499 22.02 13.66 -10.99
N ALA A 500 22.29 14.88 -10.58
CA ALA A 500 21.37 15.98 -10.72
C ALA A 500 20.91 15.94 -12.17
N ARG A 501 19.65 15.56 -12.42
CA ARG A 501 19.03 15.79 -13.71
C ARG A 501 19.01 17.31 -13.83
N THR A 502 20.02 17.85 -14.49
CA THR A 502 20.07 19.25 -14.87
C THR A 502 18.76 19.53 -15.59
N ALA A 503 17.91 20.33 -14.95
CA ALA A 503 16.79 20.95 -15.64
C ALA A 503 17.35 21.61 -16.92
N PRO A 504 16.70 21.45 -18.08
CA PRO A 504 17.16 22.15 -19.27
C PRO A 504 17.13 23.65 -18.98
N LYS A 505 18.28 24.30 -19.16
CA LYS A 505 18.41 25.76 -19.04
C LYS A 505 17.32 26.41 -19.91
N PRO A 506 16.57 27.41 -19.42
CA PRO A 506 15.66 28.14 -20.27
C PRO A 506 16.47 28.85 -21.36
N PHE A 507 16.14 28.55 -22.61
CA PHE A 507 16.63 29.28 -23.77
C PHE A 507 16.14 30.73 -23.65
N LEU A 508 17.07 31.68 -23.62
CA LEU A 508 16.78 33.11 -23.73
C LEU A 508 16.23 33.38 -25.13
N ALA A 509 14.91 33.49 -25.26
CA ALA A 509 14.26 34.07 -26.43
C ALA A 509 14.02 35.56 -26.17
N GLY A 510 14.52 36.37 -27.11
CA GLY A 510 14.63 37.83 -27.00
C GLY A 510 13.29 38.56 -26.89
N SER A 511 13.40 39.72 -26.24
CA SER A 511 12.44 40.81 -26.18
C SER A 511 11.85 41.14 -27.55
N LEU A 512 10.51 41.03 -27.68
CA LEU A 512 9.74 41.80 -28.64
C LEU A 512 8.49 42.35 -27.95
N ILE A 513 8.53 43.66 -27.73
CA ILE A 513 7.45 44.52 -27.27
C ILE A 513 6.33 44.48 -28.32
N ARG A 514 5.10 44.18 -27.90
CA ARG A 514 3.90 44.56 -28.66
C ARG A 514 2.83 45.10 -27.72
N SER A 515 2.54 46.38 -27.93
CA SER A 515 1.43 47.14 -27.37
C SER A 515 0.09 46.61 -27.86
N SER A 516 -0.88 46.43 -26.96
CA SER A 516 -2.30 46.44 -27.31
C SER A 516 -3.12 47.01 -26.14
N GLN A 517 -3.68 48.19 -26.38
CA GLN A 517 -4.78 48.77 -25.63
C GLN A 517 -6.03 47.90 -25.80
N ASN A 518 -6.81 47.70 -24.74
CA ASN A 518 -8.22 48.08 -24.73
C ASN A 518 -8.86 47.84 -23.36
N VAL A 519 -9.47 48.91 -22.86
CA VAL A 519 -10.28 49.01 -21.66
C VAL A 519 -11.73 48.72 -22.05
N ALA A 520 -12.42 47.88 -21.29
CA ALA A 520 -13.89 47.86 -21.27
C ALA A 520 -14.39 47.60 -19.84
N GLN A 521 -15.19 48.54 -19.37
CA GLN A 521 -15.83 48.61 -18.06
C GLN A 521 -16.99 47.62 -17.92
N SER A 522 -17.35 47.27 -16.68
CA SER A 522 -18.68 46.75 -16.33
C SER A 522 -19.03 47.11 -14.87
N PRO A 523 -20.32 47.26 -14.53
CA PRO A 523 -20.78 48.24 -13.55
C PRO A 523 -20.98 47.68 -12.13
N ARG A 524 -20.94 48.59 -11.14
CA ARG A 524 -21.32 48.35 -9.74
C ARG A 524 -22.84 48.45 -9.57
N LEU A 525 -23.44 47.44 -8.93
CA LEU A 525 -24.76 47.53 -8.31
C LEU A 525 -24.60 47.94 -6.84
N ALA A 526 -25.26 49.03 -6.47
CA ALA A 526 -25.43 49.51 -5.11
C ALA A 526 -26.62 48.81 -4.46
N LEU A 527 -26.50 48.47 -3.17
CA LEU A 527 -27.65 48.21 -2.32
C LEU A 527 -27.59 49.13 -1.10
N SER A 528 -28.64 49.92 -0.96
CA SER A 528 -28.88 50.90 0.09
C SER A 528 -29.35 50.26 1.39
N ALA A 529 -28.92 50.81 2.53
CA ALA A 529 -29.74 50.85 3.73
C ALA A 529 -29.68 52.26 4.33
N ARG A 530 -30.87 52.82 4.52
CA ARG A 530 -31.20 54.17 4.97
C ARG A 530 -31.50 54.09 6.47
N CYS A 531 -31.16 55.10 7.26
CA CYS A 531 -32.10 55.80 8.17
C CYS A 531 -31.42 56.86 9.07
N TYR A 532 -31.86 58.10 8.84
CA TYR A 532 -32.13 59.24 9.71
C TYR A 532 -31.09 59.84 10.67
N ALA A 533 -30.82 61.12 10.41
CA ALA A 533 -30.22 62.09 11.31
C ALA A 533 -31.27 62.72 12.24
N THR A 534 -30.86 63.03 13.47
CA THR A 534 -31.44 64.09 14.32
C THR A 534 -30.30 64.83 15.02
N ASN A 535 -30.25 66.15 14.82
CA ASN A 535 -29.32 67.09 15.44
C ASN A 535 -29.57 67.27 16.95
N GLY A 536 -28.51 67.59 17.70
CA GLY A 536 -28.60 68.15 19.05
C GLY A 536 -27.24 68.17 19.77
N ASP A 537 -26.45 69.22 19.53
CA ASP A 537 -25.21 69.52 20.26
C ASP A 537 -25.43 69.68 21.77
N ALA A 538 -24.60 68.99 22.57
CA ALA A 538 -23.83 69.55 23.69
C ALA A 538 -23.28 68.42 24.59
N ALA A 539 -21.98 68.13 24.48
CA ALA A 539 -21.04 68.03 25.61
C ALA A 539 -19.69 67.48 25.13
N LYS A 540 -18.68 68.35 25.17
CA LYS A 540 -17.25 68.07 25.01
C LYS A 540 -16.81 67.00 26.02
N GLU A 541 -16.14 65.96 25.52
CA GLU A 541 -14.97 65.27 26.12
C GLU A 541 -14.69 63.93 25.42
N THR A 542 -14.46 63.89 24.09
CA THR A 542 -13.87 62.70 23.43
C THR A 542 -13.40 62.99 21.99
N GLU A 543 -12.48 63.95 21.77
CA GLU A 543 -12.03 64.29 20.40
C GLU A 543 -10.55 64.02 20.09
N GLU A 544 -9.71 63.62 21.04
CA GLU A 544 -8.29 63.29 20.74
C GLU A 544 -7.99 61.79 20.55
N ALA A 545 -8.95 60.88 20.78
CA ALA A 545 -8.76 59.44 20.58
C ALA A 545 -9.31 58.88 19.25
N ALA A 546 -10.19 59.62 18.56
CA ALA A 546 -10.83 59.16 17.32
C ALA A 546 -9.99 59.42 16.06
N ALA A 547 -9.24 60.53 16.00
CA ALA A 547 -8.44 60.87 14.81
C ALA A 547 -7.21 59.97 14.62
N SER A 548 -6.62 59.44 15.70
CA SER A 548 -5.46 58.53 15.62
C SER A 548 -5.83 57.07 15.31
N THR A 549 -7.09 56.69 15.57
CA THR A 549 -7.60 55.34 15.30
C THR A 549 -8.13 55.20 13.87
N GLU A 550 -8.73 56.25 13.29
CA GLU A 550 -9.20 56.21 11.89
C GLU A 550 -8.04 56.10 10.87
N ASP A 551 -6.93 56.82 11.06
CA ASP A 551 -5.76 56.73 10.18
C ASP A 551 -5.02 55.37 10.28
N ALA A 552 -4.99 54.80 11.49
CA ALA A 552 -4.41 53.47 11.71
C ALA A 552 -5.28 52.37 11.05
N VAL A 553 -6.61 52.47 11.18
CA VAL A 553 -7.56 51.53 10.57
C VAL A 553 -7.58 51.67 9.05
N ALA A 554 -7.45 52.88 8.50
CA ALA A 554 -7.38 53.11 7.06
C ALA A 554 -6.12 52.47 6.44
N LYS A 555 -4.98 52.60 7.10
CA LYS A 555 -3.71 51.99 6.66
C LYS A 555 -3.73 50.47 6.73
N ASP A 556 -4.35 49.91 7.77
CA ASP A 556 -4.51 48.46 7.93
C ASP A 556 -5.50 47.88 6.90
N LEU A 557 -6.56 48.63 6.58
CA LEU A 557 -7.51 48.29 5.52
C LEU A 557 -6.82 48.27 4.14
N GLU A 558 -5.93 49.21 3.87
CA GLU A 558 -5.15 49.25 2.62
C GLU A 558 -4.13 48.11 2.53
N ALA A 559 -3.45 47.79 3.64
CA ALA A 559 -2.55 46.63 3.73
C ALA A 559 -3.31 45.31 3.50
N LYS A 560 -4.49 45.13 4.10
CA LYS A 560 -5.35 43.96 3.91
C LYS A 560 -5.90 43.85 2.50
N LYS A 561 -6.26 44.98 1.87
CA LYS A 561 -6.66 44.99 0.45
C LYS A 561 -5.52 44.54 -0.48
N LYS A 562 -4.29 44.98 -0.21
CA LYS A 562 -3.10 44.53 -0.96
C LYS A 562 -2.83 43.05 -0.75
N GLU A 563 -2.93 42.57 0.49
CA GLU A 563 -2.80 41.14 0.84
C GLU A 563 -3.85 40.29 0.12
N ILE A 564 -5.10 40.75 0.03
CA ILE A 564 -6.17 40.05 -0.71
C ILE A 564 -5.86 39.97 -2.20
N VAL A 565 -5.28 41.02 -2.80
CA VAL A 565 -4.89 41.01 -4.22
C VAL A 565 -3.75 40.01 -4.45
N ASP A 566 -2.72 40.03 -3.61
CA ASP A 566 -1.60 39.07 -3.68
C ASP A 566 -2.05 37.62 -3.47
N LEU A 567 -2.98 37.38 -2.53
CA LEU A 567 -3.57 36.05 -2.29
C LEU A 567 -4.43 35.58 -3.46
N LYS A 568 -5.22 36.48 -4.07
CA LYS A 568 -6.01 36.15 -5.26
C LYS A 568 -5.12 35.79 -6.45
N ASP A 569 -4.03 36.53 -6.66
CA ASP A 569 -3.05 36.25 -7.72
C ASP A 569 -2.33 34.90 -7.49
N LYS A 570 -1.91 34.62 -6.25
CA LYS A 570 -1.36 33.29 -5.87
C LYS A 570 -2.38 32.16 -6.05
N TYR A 571 -3.64 32.39 -5.68
CA TYR A 571 -4.71 31.42 -5.85
C TYR A 571 -4.96 31.14 -7.34
N LEU A 572 -5.00 32.17 -8.18
CA LEU A 572 -5.18 32.03 -9.63
C LEU A 572 -4.04 31.23 -10.27
N ARG A 573 -2.78 31.50 -9.87
CA ARG A 573 -1.62 30.70 -10.30
C ARG A 573 -1.71 29.24 -9.84
N SER A 574 -2.08 29.00 -8.58
CA SER A 574 -2.27 27.65 -8.04
C SER A 574 -3.35 26.87 -8.79
N VAL A 575 -4.47 27.51 -9.13
CA VAL A 575 -5.54 26.90 -9.94
C VAL A 575 -5.04 26.57 -11.35
N ALA A 576 -4.25 27.45 -11.96
CA ALA A 576 -3.64 27.20 -13.27
C ALA A 576 -2.64 26.03 -13.24
N ASP A 577 -1.77 25.98 -12.22
CA ASP A 577 -0.81 24.90 -12.02
C ASP A 577 -1.53 23.56 -11.78
N TYR A 578 -2.62 23.57 -11.02
CA TYR A 578 -3.45 22.38 -10.79
C TYR A 578 -4.11 21.88 -12.08
N ARG A 579 -4.66 22.77 -12.91
CA ARG A 579 -5.22 22.41 -14.22
C ARG A 579 -4.16 21.84 -15.15
N ASN A 580 -2.99 22.46 -15.21
CA ASN A 580 -1.85 21.96 -15.99
C ASN A 580 -1.40 20.57 -15.51
N LEU A 581 -1.39 20.35 -14.18
CA LEU A 581 -1.08 19.06 -13.59
C LEU A 581 -2.13 18.00 -13.94
N GLN A 582 -3.43 18.35 -13.88
CA GLN A 582 -4.51 17.44 -14.29
C GLN A 582 -4.39 17.06 -15.77
N GLU A 583 -4.14 18.03 -16.66
CA GLU A 583 -3.93 17.73 -18.08
C GLU A 583 -2.71 16.86 -18.33
N ARG A 584 -1.59 17.14 -17.64
CA ARG A 584 -0.38 16.32 -17.74
C ARG A 584 -0.64 14.90 -17.25
N THR A 585 -1.29 14.75 -16.11
CA THR A 585 -1.66 13.44 -15.54
C THR A 585 -2.58 12.67 -16.47
N LYS A 586 -3.55 13.33 -17.10
CA LYS A 586 -4.44 12.71 -18.09
C LYS A 586 -3.66 12.19 -19.31
N ARG A 587 -2.69 12.96 -19.81
CA ARG A 587 -1.80 12.54 -20.91
C ARG A 587 -0.87 11.39 -20.50
N GLU A 588 -0.33 11.43 -19.28
CA GLU A 588 0.52 10.37 -18.72
C GLU A 588 -0.27 9.06 -18.55
N ILE A 589 -1.49 9.12 -18.02
CA ILE A 589 -2.38 7.96 -17.88
C ILE A 589 -2.76 7.40 -19.25
N GLN A 590 -3.08 8.26 -20.22
CA GLN A 590 -3.43 7.81 -21.57
C GLN A 590 -2.24 7.11 -22.22
N SER A 591 -1.04 7.70 -22.16
CA SER A 591 0.19 7.08 -22.66
C SER A 591 0.49 5.74 -21.96
N ALA A 592 0.31 5.68 -20.63
CA ALA A 592 0.49 4.43 -19.89
C ALA A 592 -0.49 3.34 -20.33
N LYS A 593 -1.76 3.69 -20.64
CA LYS A 593 -2.74 2.75 -21.18
C LYS A 593 -2.40 2.30 -22.59
N ASP A 594 -2.05 3.24 -23.47
CA ASP A 594 -1.74 2.97 -24.88
C ASP A 594 -0.49 2.08 -25.03
N PHE A 595 0.43 2.10 -24.04
CA PHE A 595 1.67 1.31 -24.05
C PHE A 595 1.73 0.23 -22.96
N ALA A 596 0.65 -0.03 -22.22
CA ALA A 596 0.63 -1.03 -21.14
C ALA A 596 0.99 -2.44 -21.65
N ILE A 597 0.54 -2.77 -22.86
CA ILE A 597 0.76 -4.09 -23.48
C ILE A 597 2.13 -4.23 -24.17
N GLN A 598 3.00 -3.22 -24.10
CA GLN A 598 4.27 -3.19 -24.85
C GLN A 598 5.14 -4.44 -24.58
N LYS A 599 5.23 -4.88 -23.32
CA LYS A 599 6.02 -6.06 -22.93
C LYS A 599 5.42 -7.34 -23.53
N PHE A 600 4.12 -7.53 -23.34
CA PHE A 600 3.39 -8.67 -23.91
C PHE A 600 3.49 -8.72 -25.44
N ALA A 601 3.32 -7.57 -26.10
CA ALA A 601 3.41 -7.45 -27.54
C ALA A 601 4.81 -7.76 -28.08
N LYS A 602 5.87 -7.40 -27.34
CA LYS A 602 7.25 -7.73 -27.69
C LYS A 602 7.49 -9.24 -27.70
N ASP A 603 7.00 -9.94 -26.68
CA ASP A 603 7.14 -11.40 -26.55
C ASP A 603 6.28 -12.14 -27.60
N LEU A 604 5.06 -11.65 -27.86
CA LEU A 604 4.15 -12.23 -28.85
C LEU A 604 4.70 -12.13 -30.28
N VAL A 605 5.31 -11.00 -30.63
CA VAL A 605 5.87 -10.74 -31.97
C VAL A 605 6.97 -11.75 -32.35
N GLU A 606 7.71 -12.31 -31.40
CA GLU A 606 8.68 -13.39 -31.69
C GLU A 606 8.00 -14.68 -32.17
N SER A 607 6.81 -14.98 -31.64
CA SER A 607 6.01 -16.12 -32.08
C SER A 607 5.43 -15.90 -33.48
N VAL A 608 5.03 -14.66 -33.79
CA VAL A 608 4.57 -14.27 -35.13
C VAL A 608 5.70 -14.40 -36.16
N ASP A 609 6.92 -13.98 -35.82
CA ASP A 609 8.09 -14.15 -36.71
C ASP A 609 8.38 -15.63 -37.01
N ASN A 610 8.18 -16.52 -36.04
CA ASN A 610 8.37 -17.96 -36.25
C ASN A 610 7.31 -18.55 -37.19
N LEU A 611 6.07 -18.07 -37.11
CA LEU A 611 5.00 -18.46 -38.03
C LEU A 611 5.32 -17.99 -39.46
N ASP A 612 5.82 -16.75 -39.63
CA ASP A 612 6.26 -16.22 -40.93
C ASP A 612 7.42 -17.04 -41.52
N ARG A 613 8.38 -17.46 -40.69
CA ARG A 613 9.48 -18.36 -41.10
C ARG A 613 9.00 -19.74 -41.53
N ALA A 614 7.95 -20.26 -40.89
CA ALA A 614 7.36 -21.54 -41.28
C ALA A 614 6.71 -21.46 -42.67
N LEU A 615 6.05 -20.33 -42.97
CA LEU A 615 5.44 -20.08 -44.29
C LEU A 615 6.48 -19.88 -45.40
N THR A 616 7.66 -19.31 -45.11
CA THR A 616 8.72 -19.13 -46.13
C THR A 616 9.56 -20.39 -46.39
N MET A 617 9.44 -21.43 -45.55
CA MET A 617 10.18 -22.68 -45.71
C MET A 617 9.66 -23.54 -46.89
N VAL A 618 8.40 -23.35 -47.32
CA VAL A 618 7.80 -24.09 -48.43
C VAL A 618 8.02 -23.32 -49.74
N PRO A 619 8.80 -23.85 -50.71
CA PRO A 619 9.01 -23.19 -51.99
C PRO A 619 7.72 -23.07 -52.80
N GLU A 620 7.52 -21.96 -53.51
CA GLU A 620 6.33 -21.68 -54.32
C GLU A 620 6.08 -22.73 -55.43
N GLU A 621 7.15 -23.36 -55.92
CA GLU A 621 7.12 -24.45 -56.91
C GLU A 621 6.35 -25.69 -56.39
N LYS A 622 6.37 -25.93 -55.08
CA LYS A 622 5.67 -27.08 -54.45
C LYS A 622 4.21 -26.77 -54.10
N LEU A 623 3.83 -25.49 -54.17
CA LEU A 623 2.45 -25.02 -53.94
C LEU A 623 1.60 -25.05 -55.21
N THR A 624 2.23 -25.22 -56.38
CA THR A 624 1.57 -25.32 -57.70
C THR A 624 2.05 -26.55 -58.49
N PRO A 625 1.72 -27.78 -58.02
CA PRO A 625 2.24 -29.00 -58.63
C PRO A 625 1.61 -29.30 -60.00
N VAL A 626 2.42 -29.81 -60.94
CA VAL A 626 1.98 -30.28 -62.27
C VAL A 626 1.27 -31.65 -62.19
N GLU A 627 1.57 -32.46 -61.16
CA GLU A 627 0.89 -33.74 -60.85
C GLU A 627 0.39 -33.77 -59.39
N LYS A 628 -0.88 -34.12 -59.19
CA LYS A 628 -1.54 -34.10 -57.87
C LYS A 628 -1.43 -35.46 -57.17
N ASN A 629 -0.60 -35.53 -56.12
CA ASN A 629 -0.55 -36.66 -55.19
C ASN A 629 -1.22 -36.27 -53.85
N GLU A 630 -1.77 -37.25 -53.13
CA GLU A 630 -2.50 -37.06 -51.86
C GLU A 630 -1.66 -36.27 -50.82
N HIS A 631 -0.40 -36.67 -50.62
CA HIS A 631 0.53 -35.97 -49.70
C HIS A 631 0.86 -34.52 -50.10
N VAL A 632 0.76 -34.17 -51.39
CA VAL A 632 0.98 -32.79 -51.85
C VAL A 632 -0.25 -31.93 -51.56
N ASN A 633 -1.45 -32.51 -51.65
CA ASN A 633 -2.69 -31.83 -51.27
C ASN A 633 -2.78 -31.59 -49.75
N ASP A 634 -2.30 -32.53 -48.93
CA ASP A 634 -2.21 -32.35 -47.46
C ASP A 634 -1.27 -31.20 -47.10
N LEU A 635 -0.13 -31.09 -47.79
CA LEU A 635 0.83 -30.00 -47.60
C LEU A 635 0.23 -28.64 -47.99
N ILE A 636 -0.47 -28.56 -49.13
CA ILE A 636 -1.17 -27.35 -49.57
C ILE A 636 -2.26 -26.95 -48.56
N SER A 637 -3.05 -27.92 -48.08
CA SER A 637 -4.11 -27.66 -47.09
C SER A 637 -3.55 -27.17 -45.75
N LEU A 638 -2.42 -27.73 -45.30
CA LEU A 638 -1.74 -27.27 -44.10
C LEU A 638 -1.16 -25.86 -44.27
N TYR A 639 -0.54 -25.57 -45.42
CA TYR A 639 -0.02 -24.25 -45.75
C TYR A 639 -1.13 -23.20 -45.78
N ASP A 640 -2.27 -23.51 -46.40
CA ASP A 640 -3.44 -22.63 -46.45
C ASP A 640 -4.04 -22.40 -45.05
N GLY A 641 -4.10 -23.43 -44.21
CA GLY A 641 -4.53 -23.30 -42.80
C GLY A 641 -3.61 -22.40 -41.98
N LEU A 642 -2.30 -22.52 -42.16
CA LEU A 642 -1.31 -21.66 -41.50
C LEU A 642 -1.40 -20.22 -42.00
N LYS A 643 -1.57 -20.01 -43.31
CA LYS A 643 -1.73 -18.69 -43.94
C LYS A 643 -3.02 -17.99 -43.48
N MET A 644 -4.12 -18.74 -43.36
CA MET A 644 -5.38 -18.21 -42.82
C MET A 644 -5.22 -17.78 -41.35
N THR A 645 -4.51 -18.60 -40.56
CA THR A 645 -4.22 -18.31 -39.15
C THR A 645 -3.35 -17.07 -39.00
N GLU A 646 -2.29 -16.92 -39.81
CA GLU A 646 -1.47 -15.71 -39.86
C GLU A 646 -2.32 -14.50 -40.22
N GLY A 647 -3.18 -14.60 -41.23
CA GLY A 647 -4.08 -13.52 -41.65
C GLY A 647 -5.02 -13.03 -40.54
N ILE A 648 -5.68 -13.95 -39.83
CA ILE A 648 -6.57 -13.62 -38.69
C ILE A 648 -5.77 -12.99 -37.54
N MET A 649 -4.59 -13.54 -37.25
CA MET A 649 -3.69 -13.03 -36.21
C MET A 649 -3.23 -11.61 -36.55
N MET A 650 -2.81 -11.35 -37.79
CA MET A 650 -2.40 -10.02 -38.26
C MET A 650 -3.53 -8.98 -38.18
N GLN A 651 -4.76 -9.35 -38.54
CA GLN A 651 -5.92 -8.47 -38.39
C GLN A 651 -6.23 -8.17 -36.91
N THR A 652 -6.05 -9.15 -36.03
CA THR A 652 -6.26 -8.99 -34.59
C THR A 652 -5.20 -8.08 -33.99
N LEU A 653 -3.93 -8.26 -34.36
CA LEU A 653 -2.83 -7.39 -33.93
C LEU A 653 -3.06 -5.94 -34.36
N LEU A 654 -3.51 -5.72 -35.60
CA LEU A 654 -3.82 -4.38 -36.11
C LEU A 654 -4.94 -3.69 -35.32
N LYS A 655 -6.00 -4.42 -34.93
CA LYS A 655 -7.09 -3.88 -34.08
C LYS A 655 -6.60 -3.41 -32.71
N HIS A 656 -5.52 -3.99 -32.20
CA HIS A 656 -4.89 -3.62 -30.94
C HIS A 656 -3.71 -2.65 -31.12
N GLY A 657 -3.56 -2.04 -32.31
CA GLY A 657 -2.57 -1.01 -32.58
C GLY A 657 -1.17 -1.54 -32.92
N LEU A 658 -1.02 -2.84 -33.16
CA LEU A 658 0.24 -3.47 -33.59
C LEU A 658 0.33 -3.52 -35.12
N GLU A 659 1.26 -2.77 -35.67
CA GLU A 659 1.49 -2.64 -37.11
C GLU A 659 2.84 -3.23 -37.51
N ARG A 660 2.85 -4.03 -38.57
CA ARG A 660 4.07 -4.65 -39.11
C ARG A 660 4.77 -3.68 -40.06
N ILE A 661 6.05 -3.45 -39.83
CA ILE A 661 6.94 -2.72 -40.73
C ILE A 661 7.62 -3.75 -41.64
N ASN A 662 7.22 -3.79 -42.91
CA ASN A 662 7.84 -4.65 -43.92
C ASN A 662 8.27 -3.79 -45.11
N PRO A 663 9.46 -3.17 -45.06
CA PRO A 663 9.89 -2.30 -46.14
C PRO A 663 10.18 -3.13 -47.39
N ALA A 664 9.69 -2.63 -48.53
CA ALA A 664 9.90 -3.28 -49.81
C ALA A 664 11.35 -3.10 -50.29
N VAL A 665 11.81 -4.01 -51.13
CA VAL A 665 13.06 -3.82 -51.88
C VAL A 665 12.90 -2.54 -52.72
N GLU A 666 13.87 -1.62 -52.66
CA GLU A 666 13.83 -0.27 -53.26
C GLU A 666 13.14 0.84 -52.45
N GLU A 667 12.71 0.57 -51.21
CA GLU A 667 12.22 1.63 -50.31
C GLU A 667 13.36 2.46 -49.70
N LYS A 668 13.13 3.75 -49.46
CA LYS A 668 14.13 4.64 -48.83
C LYS A 668 14.29 4.32 -47.35
N PHE A 669 15.53 4.25 -46.87
CA PHE A 669 15.84 3.97 -45.48
C PHE A 669 15.34 5.09 -44.54
N ASP A 670 14.51 4.74 -43.55
CA ASP A 670 14.06 5.62 -42.47
C ASP A 670 14.69 5.23 -41.12
N PRO A 671 15.59 6.08 -40.55
CA PRO A 671 16.24 5.81 -39.27
C PRO A 671 15.30 5.64 -38.06
N ASN A 672 14.05 6.12 -38.13
CA ASN A 672 13.11 6.01 -37.02
C ASN A 672 12.36 4.67 -36.97
N SER A 673 12.39 3.92 -38.07
CA SER A 673 11.66 2.65 -38.22
C SER A 673 12.50 1.48 -38.76
N MET A 674 13.73 1.75 -39.21
CA MET A 674 14.64 0.78 -39.82
C MET A 674 16.03 0.80 -39.16
N GLU A 675 16.64 -0.38 -39.04
CA GLU A 675 18.01 -0.60 -38.57
C GLU A 675 18.84 -1.20 -39.70
N ALA A 676 19.92 -0.51 -40.10
CA ALA A 676 20.81 -0.96 -41.17
C ALA A 676 21.80 -2.01 -40.64
N MET A 677 21.66 -3.26 -41.05
CA MET A 677 22.50 -4.38 -40.61
C MET A 677 23.82 -4.47 -41.38
N PHE A 678 23.78 -4.17 -42.67
CA PHE A 678 24.96 -4.18 -43.55
C PHE A 678 24.74 -3.25 -44.74
N MET A 679 25.85 -2.80 -45.32
CA MET A 679 25.86 -1.93 -46.50
C MET A 679 26.55 -2.67 -47.65
N SER A 680 25.96 -2.64 -48.85
CA SER A 680 26.55 -3.29 -50.03
C SER A 680 26.33 -2.45 -51.29
N PRO A 681 27.33 -2.33 -52.18
CA PRO A 681 27.15 -1.62 -53.44
C PRO A 681 26.28 -2.44 -54.40
N MET A 682 25.31 -1.79 -55.06
CA MET A 682 24.47 -2.42 -56.08
C MET A 682 24.37 -1.50 -57.29
N ALA A 683 24.95 -1.93 -58.41
CA ALA A 683 24.98 -1.15 -59.64
C ALA A 683 23.57 -0.80 -60.11
N GLY A 684 23.28 0.49 -60.25
CA GLY A 684 21.99 1.01 -60.73
C GLY A 684 20.96 1.37 -59.66
N LYS A 685 21.27 1.26 -58.35
CA LYS A 685 20.37 1.70 -57.26
C LYS A 685 20.97 2.85 -56.46
N GLU A 686 20.12 3.77 -55.98
CA GLU A 686 20.54 4.95 -55.21
C GLU A 686 20.98 4.59 -53.79
N ASP A 687 21.89 5.39 -53.23
CA ASP A 687 22.38 5.25 -51.85
C ASP A 687 21.27 5.43 -50.82
N ASN A 688 21.36 4.68 -49.72
CA ASN A 688 20.37 4.63 -48.63
C ASN A 688 19.01 4.02 -49.03
N THR A 689 19.04 3.15 -50.03
CA THR A 689 17.87 2.36 -50.44
C THR A 689 17.92 0.96 -49.82
N VAL A 690 16.79 0.41 -49.41
CA VAL A 690 16.69 -0.94 -48.85
C VAL A 690 16.94 -1.98 -49.93
N LEU A 691 17.99 -2.78 -49.73
CA LEU A 691 18.39 -3.89 -50.59
C LEU A 691 17.63 -5.17 -50.27
N LEU A 692 17.54 -5.49 -48.98
CA LEU A 692 16.91 -6.71 -48.47
C LEU A 692 16.43 -6.49 -47.04
N THR A 693 15.21 -6.92 -46.76
CA THR A 693 14.69 -6.98 -45.38
C THR A 693 15.00 -8.35 -44.79
N GLN A 694 15.95 -8.41 -43.84
CA GLN A 694 16.28 -9.65 -43.13
C GLN A 694 15.24 -9.99 -42.07
N ARG A 695 14.76 -8.97 -41.36
CA ARG A 695 13.75 -9.13 -40.30
C ARG A 695 12.76 -7.98 -40.33
N LYS A 696 11.47 -8.31 -40.28
CA LYS A 696 10.39 -7.33 -40.28
C LYS A 696 10.28 -6.63 -38.91
N GLY A 697 9.98 -5.33 -38.92
CA GLY A 697 9.82 -4.49 -37.74
C GLY A 697 8.36 -4.42 -37.27
N TRP A 698 8.14 -3.76 -36.13
CA TRP A 698 6.82 -3.59 -35.51
C TRP A 698 6.65 -2.23 -34.82
N LYS A 699 5.48 -1.62 -34.99
CA LYS A 699 5.02 -0.41 -34.29
C LYS A 699 3.84 -0.76 -33.39
N LEU A 700 3.76 -0.08 -32.24
CA LEU A 700 2.60 -0.10 -31.35
C LEU A 700 2.09 1.34 -31.23
N ASN A 701 0.85 1.61 -31.64
CA ASN A 701 0.21 2.92 -31.53
C ASN A 701 1.10 4.07 -32.05
N GLY A 702 1.73 3.87 -33.23
CA GLY A 702 2.61 4.84 -33.88
C GLY A 702 4.06 4.89 -33.37
N ARG A 703 4.40 4.21 -32.27
CA ARG A 703 5.77 4.13 -31.72
C ARG A 703 6.47 2.86 -32.20
N THR A 704 7.69 3.00 -32.75
CA THR A 704 8.53 1.85 -33.12
C THR A 704 8.90 1.04 -31.87
N MET A 705 8.41 -0.19 -31.77
CA MET A 705 8.83 -1.13 -30.72
C MET A 705 10.07 -1.90 -31.11
N ARG A 706 10.13 -2.33 -32.38
CA ARG A 706 11.25 -3.05 -32.98
C ARG A 706 11.45 -2.55 -34.40
N ALA A 707 12.63 -2.03 -34.70
CA ALA A 707 12.94 -1.59 -36.06
C ALA A 707 13.02 -2.79 -37.03
N ALA A 708 12.74 -2.55 -38.31
CA ALA A 708 12.98 -3.54 -39.36
C ALA A 708 14.49 -3.61 -39.63
N GLN A 709 15.04 -4.82 -39.68
CA GLN A 709 16.46 -5.03 -39.96
C GLN A 709 16.66 -5.19 -41.47
N VAL A 710 17.37 -4.23 -42.07
CA VAL A 710 17.52 -4.10 -43.52
C VAL A 710 18.99 -4.01 -43.92
N GLY A 711 19.33 -4.58 -45.07
CA GLY A 711 20.55 -4.24 -45.79
C GLY A 711 20.30 -2.98 -46.64
N VAL A 712 21.24 -2.04 -46.66
CA VAL A 712 21.09 -0.78 -47.41
C VAL A 712 22.15 -0.64 -48.49
N VAL A 713 21.78 -0.03 -49.61
CA VAL A 713 22.70 0.26 -50.72
C VAL A 713 23.61 1.41 -50.32
N ARG A 714 24.91 1.22 -50.51
CA ARG A 714 25.92 2.27 -50.41
C ARG A 714 26.92 2.07 -51.54
N ASN A 715 26.82 2.91 -52.57
CA ASN A 715 27.82 2.97 -53.63
C ASN A 715 28.99 3.83 -53.11
N ASN A 716 30.22 3.40 -53.38
CA ASN A 716 31.42 4.11 -52.92
C ASN A 716 31.67 5.40 -53.71
#